data_AF-A0AAW5UL54-F1
#
_entry.id   AF-A0AAW5UL54-F1
#
_cell.length_a   1.000
_cell.length_b   1.000
_cell.length_c   1.000
_cell.angle_alpha   90.00
_cell.angle_beta   90.00
_cell.angle_gamma   90.00
#
_symmetry.space_group_name_H-M   'P 1'
#
loop_
_entity.id
_entity.type
_entity.pdbx_description
1 polymer ?
#
loop_
_entity_poly.entity_id
_entity_poly.type
_entity_poly.pdbx_seq_one_letter_code
_entity_poly.pdbx_strand_id
1 'polypeptide(L)'
;MKKITNQFNVSHADRINNGGGRFRRIVLFPLMLLMLLLVPTSMMAQTDYDNTVTFTALEGNPLGISDAESYHKLFDGQKKEGNSTKWCCNFYGSAYVIFEASKAGIPVGYTITTGNDNSNWNGRNPKSWKLYGNNEGKDGEWTLIQEVNNDTKLQDVNCTSYDFTCEKGKTSYQYFKWEISAIQSGDVLQVGEFELKLQTCTHTNTDGSSALGNAIENVEATCTEHGYTTYECSICHSIVKKYKTDELKKHTLTHHEATDAIKEHWQCSVCHKYFSDANATQEVSYASLLYKGYAVFDGSTRTLTFRYGPSKPEGAYDLNEGTNSPAWEKQRANIEKVVFDASFANARPTSCYKWFWAFNNLAQIEGIEYLNTEKVTNMDWMFSGYSNLPSLDLSNFDTRNVTSMRGMFNACKGIGSLDLSNFNTQNVTDMCCMFWGCSELTSLDLTNFDTQNVEDMSAMFIDCSNLTTIYVGDKFVTTNVSNGANMFAGCKKLKDYTNSKTDHNYANCTTGYFTPGCGYAMFDGVTGTLTFSYKGVKPEGAYDLNVGENTPKWISKNSYVKKVVFDASFANARPTSCFSWFRGCENLTTIEGIEYFNTENVTNMHGMFRDCYALKSLDLSSFNTAKVTSMSHMFYICKALTTIYASDKFVTDQVTYGNNMFYGCEKLNGYDGSKIDRNYANYRTGYFSKLVGKNGNEKIGASGETLTTASLALDDEKDFVAYEPFSAKAASYSREMKEGTTWATLCLPFEVSLADKNFRAFKLLSANESTSTIQLEEITTSITAGTPVIIKMNNGETTLSISEANKEIAQKVVSAADGSYLLQGLYTKKVFDKVADDNCYIVKGNKLMNPTKLLEYTSTTQVGSKPFRAYMVDNTSSSAGAKMFSIAIGDNTTAIDSLNTIADDKAVYYDLQGNRLSAPQKGINIVKRGNKTMKVIIK
;
A
#
# COMPACT_ATOMS: atom_id res chain seq x y z
N MET A 1 -74.64 -16.69 -55.38
CA MET A 1 -74.67 -18.00 -56.08
C MET A 1 -73.23 -18.52 -56.20
N LYS A 2 -72.96 -19.83 -56.08
CA LYS A 2 -71.69 -20.54 -56.41
C LYS A 2 -70.31 -20.00 -55.90
N LYS A 3 -69.78 -20.69 -54.87
CA LYS A 3 -68.52 -21.50 -54.85
C LYS A 3 -67.10 -20.91 -55.13
N ILE A 4 -66.17 -21.21 -54.17
CA ILE A 4 -64.77 -21.74 -54.33
C ILE A 4 -63.67 -20.69 -54.73
N THR A 5 -62.40 -20.68 -54.25
CA THR A 5 -61.45 -21.71 -53.68
C THR A 5 -60.47 -21.18 -52.60
N ASN A 6 -59.91 -22.08 -51.76
CA ASN A 6 -58.56 -22.14 -51.11
C ASN A 6 -57.92 -20.95 -50.35
N GLN A 7 -57.68 -21.06 -49.02
CA GLN A 7 -56.42 -21.45 -48.30
C GLN A 7 -55.38 -20.30 -48.16
N PHE A 8 -54.76 -19.96 -47.01
CA PHE A 8 -54.60 -20.51 -45.62
C PHE A 8 -54.13 -19.34 -44.68
N ASN A 9 -53.92 -19.37 -43.34
CA ASN A 9 -53.98 -20.37 -42.24
C ASN A 9 -54.06 -19.71 -40.80
N VAL A 10 -54.25 -20.55 -39.75
CA VAL A 10 -53.66 -20.59 -38.36
C VAL A 10 -53.15 -19.30 -37.66
N SER A 11 -53.41 -18.97 -36.38
CA SER A 11 -54.30 -19.45 -35.26
C SER A 11 -54.41 -18.31 -34.20
N HIS A 12 -55.36 -18.17 -33.23
CA HIS A 12 -56.08 -19.07 -32.29
C HIS A 12 -55.19 -19.67 -31.17
N ALA A 13 -55.62 -19.86 -29.91
CA ALA A 13 -57.00 -19.93 -29.32
C ALA A 13 -57.08 -19.37 -27.85
N ASP A 14 -58.21 -18.84 -27.36
CA ASP A 14 -59.22 -19.41 -26.40
C ASP A 14 -58.83 -19.48 -24.88
N ARG A 15 -59.62 -19.08 -23.85
CA ARG A 15 -61.01 -19.40 -23.35
C ARG A 15 -61.07 -20.73 -22.51
N ILE A 16 -62.01 -21.05 -21.58
CA ILE A 16 -63.40 -20.60 -21.29
C ILE A 16 -63.94 -21.04 -19.88
N ASN A 17 -64.90 -20.29 -19.25
CA ASN A 17 -66.10 -20.65 -18.41
C ASN A 17 -66.12 -21.79 -17.31
N ASN A 18 -67.08 -21.93 -16.35
CA ASN A 18 -68.18 -21.10 -15.78
C ASN A 18 -68.78 -21.67 -14.44
N GLY A 19 -69.35 -20.78 -13.59
CA GLY A 19 -70.55 -20.99 -12.73
C GLY A 19 -70.44 -21.85 -11.45
N GLY A 20 -71.28 -21.70 -10.41
CA GLY A 20 -72.30 -20.67 -10.09
C GLY A 20 -73.31 -21.11 -9.01
N GLY A 21 -73.67 -20.26 -8.01
CA GLY A 21 -74.50 -20.73 -6.87
C GLY A 21 -75.10 -19.70 -5.86
N ARG A 22 -76.22 -19.05 -6.25
CA ARG A 22 -77.39 -18.61 -5.43
C ARG A 22 -77.28 -17.95 -4.01
N PHE A 23 -77.99 -16.81 -3.92
CA PHE A 23 -79.01 -16.38 -2.92
C PHE A 23 -78.76 -15.26 -1.87
N ARG A 24 -79.81 -14.40 -1.78
CA ARG A 24 -80.21 -13.43 -0.72
C ARG A 24 -79.34 -12.20 -0.44
N ARG A 25 -79.92 -11.03 -0.74
CA ARG A 25 -79.78 -9.78 0.03
C ARG A 25 -81.17 -9.28 0.44
N ILE A 26 -81.30 -8.72 1.64
CA ILE A 26 -82.51 -8.09 2.17
C ILE A 26 -82.23 -6.60 2.33
N VAL A 27 -83.20 -5.75 2.01
CA VAL A 27 -83.11 -4.29 2.20
C VAL A 27 -83.73 -3.92 3.54
N LEU A 28 -82.95 -3.33 4.45
CA LEU A 28 -83.44 -2.61 5.63
C LEU A 28 -82.37 -1.68 6.22
N PHE A 29 -82.12 -0.55 5.55
CA PHE A 29 -81.86 0.69 6.28
C PHE A 29 -83.21 1.13 6.90
N PRO A 30 -83.28 1.74 8.11
CA PRO A 30 -82.19 2.16 8.99
C PRO A 30 -82.36 1.74 10.47
N LEU A 31 -81.48 0.89 11.04
CA LEU A 31 -81.53 0.61 12.49
C LEU A 31 -80.20 0.22 13.18
N MET A 32 -79.09 0.06 12.46
CA MET A 32 -77.79 -0.32 13.05
C MET A 32 -77.03 0.83 13.74
N LEU A 33 -77.60 2.04 13.82
CA LEU A 33 -76.95 3.22 14.40
C LEU A 33 -77.20 3.41 15.91
N LEU A 34 -77.91 2.48 16.57
CA LEU A 34 -78.36 2.67 17.97
C LEU A 34 -78.29 1.42 18.88
N MET A 35 -77.41 0.45 18.59
CA MET A 35 -77.23 -0.75 19.44
C MET A 35 -75.78 -1.13 19.80
N LEU A 36 -74.76 -0.38 19.36
CA LEU A 36 -73.38 -0.54 19.82
C LEU A 36 -73.02 0.33 21.04
N LEU A 37 -74.03 0.88 21.72
CA LEU A 37 -73.87 1.82 22.84
C LEU A 37 -73.69 1.16 24.23
N LEU A 38 -73.74 -0.18 24.34
CA LEU A 38 -73.76 -0.90 25.63
C LEU A 38 -72.92 -2.19 25.64
N VAL A 39 -71.60 -2.07 25.42
CA VAL A 39 -70.59 -2.99 25.97
C VAL A 39 -69.42 -2.14 26.48
N PRO A 40 -68.94 -2.31 27.73
CA PRO A 40 -67.85 -1.48 28.25
C PRO A 40 -66.51 -1.79 27.57
N THR A 41 -65.79 -0.74 27.17
CA THR A 41 -64.44 -0.81 26.59
C THR A 41 -63.36 -1.05 27.64
N SER A 42 -63.41 -2.21 28.30
CA SER A 42 -62.35 -2.68 29.20
C SER A 42 -61.26 -3.43 28.42
N MET A 43 -60.09 -2.80 28.29
CA MET A 43 -58.80 -3.40 27.94
C MET A 43 -58.67 -4.10 26.56
N MET A 44 -58.37 -3.31 25.53
CA MET A 44 -57.45 -3.71 24.46
C MET A 44 -56.25 -2.76 24.53
N ALA A 45 -55.10 -3.26 25.02
CA ALA A 45 -53.90 -2.44 25.18
C ALA A 45 -53.18 -2.30 23.83
N GLN A 46 -53.46 -1.20 23.13
CA GLN A 46 -52.70 -0.81 21.94
C GLN A 46 -51.23 -0.60 22.32
N THR A 47 -50.33 -1.30 21.64
CA THR A 47 -48.88 -1.17 21.80
C THR A 47 -48.31 -0.42 20.60
N ASP A 48 -48.07 0.87 20.77
CA ASP A 48 -47.58 1.74 19.70
C ASP A 48 -46.07 1.54 19.45
N TYR A 49 -45.73 1.01 18.27
CA TYR A 49 -44.37 0.89 17.75
C TYR A 49 -44.28 1.39 16.30
N ASP A 50 -43.11 1.87 15.89
CA ASP A 50 -42.89 2.54 14.60
C ASP A 50 -42.64 1.54 13.47
N ASN A 51 -43.70 1.25 12.72
CA ASN A 51 -43.67 0.39 11.53
C ASN A 51 -42.89 0.99 10.33
N THR A 52 -42.26 2.16 10.47
CA THR A 52 -41.38 2.75 9.45
C THR A 52 -39.88 2.49 9.69
N VAL A 53 -39.51 1.79 10.78
CA VAL A 53 -38.13 1.37 11.02
C VAL A 53 -37.82 0.13 10.16
N THR A 54 -36.84 0.28 9.28
CA THR A 54 -36.20 -0.81 8.53
C THR A 54 -34.94 -1.27 9.26
N PHE A 55 -34.52 -2.51 9.02
CA PHE A 55 -33.31 -3.08 9.61
C PHE A 55 -32.31 -3.50 8.53
N THR A 56 -31.02 -3.56 8.87
CA THR A 56 -29.95 -3.97 7.95
C THR A 56 -28.94 -4.83 8.68
N ALA A 57 -28.73 -6.05 8.19
CA ALA A 57 -27.73 -6.96 8.76
C ALA A 57 -26.31 -6.44 8.47
N LEU A 58 -25.52 -6.25 9.53
CA LEU A 58 -24.12 -5.80 9.47
C LEU A 58 -23.14 -6.98 9.48
N GLU A 59 -23.44 -8.00 10.28
CA GLU A 59 -22.59 -9.19 10.48
C GLU A 59 -23.44 -10.37 10.98
N GLY A 60 -23.00 -11.60 10.74
CA GLY A 60 -23.71 -12.78 11.22
C GLY A 60 -22.93 -14.07 10.98
N ASN A 61 -23.18 -15.06 11.84
CA ASN A 61 -22.47 -16.34 11.87
C ASN A 61 -23.41 -17.44 12.38
N PRO A 62 -23.61 -18.57 11.68
CA PRO A 62 -23.06 -18.91 10.37
C PRO A 62 -23.69 -18.11 9.20
N LEU A 63 -22.95 -17.97 8.10
CA LEU A 63 -23.38 -17.20 6.93
C LEU A 63 -24.72 -17.67 6.34
N GLY A 64 -24.90 -18.99 6.22
CA GLY A 64 -26.03 -19.67 5.56
C GLY A 64 -25.54 -20.92 4.80
N ILE A 65 -26.45 -21.82 4.40
CA ILE A 65 -26.14 -22.96 3.51
C ILE A 65 -25.95 -22.49 2.06
N SER A 66 -26.57 -21.36 1.69
CA SER A 66 -26.40 -20.68 0.40
C SER A 66 -26.69 -19.18 0.52
N ASP A 67 -26.33 -18.39 -0.50
CA ASP A 67 -26.66 -16.94 -0.57
C ASP A 67 -28.18 -16.67 -0.54
N ALA A 68 -28.97 -17.65 -0.99
CA ALA A 68 -30.43 -17.62 -0.93
C ALA A 68 -30.98 -17.88 0.49
N GLU A 69 -30.18 -18.50 1.36
CA GLU A 69 -30.55 -18.95 2.71
C GLU A 69 -29.69 -18.30 3.82
N SER A 70 -29.18 -17.10 3.57
CA SER A 70 -28.24 -16.39 4.43
C SER A 70 -28.90 -15.55 5.53
N TYR A 71 -28.17 -15.18 6.60
CA TYR A 71 -28.68 -14.27 7.64
C TYR A 71 -29.11 -12.90 7.08
N HIS A 72 -28.58 -12.49 5.92
CA HIS A 72 -29.03 -11.30 5.19
C HIS A 72 -30.52 -11.34 4.79
N LYS A 73 -31.18 -12.51 4.87
CA LYS A 73 -32.61 -12.69 4.58
C LYS A 73 -33.56 -12.34 5.72
N LEU A 74 -33.05 -12.23 6.96
CA LEU A 74 -33.88 -12.05 8.16
C LEU A 74 -34.67 -10.72 8.22
N PHE A 75 -34.40 -9.79 7.30
CA PHE A 75 -34.93 -8.43 7.31
C PHE A 75 -35.42 -7.97 5.92
N ASP A 76 -35.66 -8.88 4.98
CA ASP A 76 -36.06 -8.54 3.60
C ASP A 76 -37.58 -8.50 3.34
N GLY A 77 -38.39 -8.79 4.37
CA GLY A 77 -39.86 -8.71 4.34
C GLY A 77 -40.55 -9.93 3.71
N GLN A 78 -39.78 -10.93 3.26
CA GLN A 78 -40.29 -12.09 2.53
C GLN A 78 -40.61 -13.25 3.47
N LYS A 79 -41.71 -13.10 4.21
CA LYS A 79 -42.15 -14.07 5.25
C LYS A 79 -43.44 -14.85 4.96
N LYS A 80 -43.91 -14.92 3.69
CA LYS A 80 -45.16 -15.63 3.33
C LYS A 80 -44.91 -16.86 2.46
N GLU A 81 -45.83 -17.81 2.51
CA GLU A 81 -45.78 -19.00 1.66
C GLU A 81 -45.87 -18.58 0.17
N GLY A 82 -44.97 -19.11 -0.65
CA GLY A 82 -44.85 -18.76 -2.08
C GLY A 82 -43.93 -17.59 -2.41
N ASN A 83 -43.48 -16.77 -1.45
CA ASN A 83 -42.40 -15.79 -1.68
C ASN A 83 -41.27 -15.84 -0.63
N SER A 84 -41.33 -16.77 0.32
CA SER A 84 -40.51 -16.73 1.55
C SER A 84 -39.03 -16.98 1.34
N THR A 85 -38.21 -16.14 1.97
CA THR A 85 -36.79 -16.38 2.23
C THR A 85 -36.60 -16.97 3.63
N LYS A 86 -35.36 -17.29 4.00
CA LYS A 86 -34.98 -17.78 5.33
C LYS A 86 -33.47 -17.66 5.57
N TRP A 87 -33.06 -17.63 6.82
CA TRP A 87 -31.72 -18.07 7.24
C TRP A 87 -31.79 -19.56 7.55
N CYS A 88 -30.95 -20.37 6.89
CA CYS A 88 -30.82 -21.81 7.12
C CYS A 88 -29.33 -22.14 7.26
N CYS A 89 -28.93 -22.72 8.40
CA CYS A 89 -27.51 -23.01 8.68
C CYS A 89 -27.30 -24.18 9.65
N ASN A 90 -26.13 -24.83 9.55
CA ASN A 90 -25.72 -25.86 10.50
C ASN A 90 -25.42 -25.21 11.86
N PHE A 91 -26.08 -25.69 12.93
CA PHE A 91 -26.04 -25.06 14.25
C PHE A 91 -25.01 -25.72 15.17
N TYR A 92 -23.80 -25.17 15.21
CA TYR A 92 -22.69 -25.66 16.04
C TYR A 92 -22.69 -25.08 17.46
N GLY A 93 -23.85 -25.11 18.13
CA GLY A 93 -24.03 -24.67 19.53
C GLY A 93 -24.20 -23.16 19.74
N SER A 94 -23.95 -22.33 18.73
CA SER A 94 -24.33 -20.91 18.72
C SER A 94 -24.54 -20.40 17.30
N ALA A 95 -25.40 -19.39 17.16
CA ALA A 95 -25.53 -18.58 15.95
C ALA A 95 -25.90 -17.14 16.36
N TYR A 96 -25.47 -16.13 15.60
CA TYR A 96 -25.87 -14.74 15.85
C TYR A 96 -26.01 -13.91 14.58
N VAL A 97 -26.76 -12.82 14.69
CA VAL A 97 -26.80 -11.72 13.72
C VAL A 97 -26.69 -10.37 14.45
N ILE A 98 -25.88 -9.47 13.91
CA ILE A 98 -25.77 -8.06 14.31
C ILE A 98 -26.43 -7.22 13.22
N PHE A 99 -27.31 -6.29 13.61
CA PHE A 99 -28.09 -5.49 12.68
C PHE A 99 -28.32 -4.06 13.18
N GLU A 100 -28.37 -3.12 12.24
CA GLU A 100 -28.71 -1.72 12.47
C GLU A 100 -30.19 -1.47 12.21
N ALA A 101 -30.81 -0.64 13.06
CA ALA A 101 -32.12 -0.04 12.83
C ALA A 101 -31.94 1.33 12.15
N SER A 102 -32.73 1.64 11.12
CA SER A 102 -32.67 2.93 10.42
C SER A 102 -33.06 4.15 11.28
N LYS A 103 -33.57 3.92 12.49
CA LYS A 103 -33.72 4.90 13.57
C LYS A 103 -33.48 4.20 14.91
N ALA A 104 -32.85 4.89 15.86
CA ALA A 104 -32.81 4.42 17.23
C ALA A 104 -34.23 4.36 17.85
N GLY A 105 -34.52 3.31 18.61
CA GLY A 105 -35.80 3.20 19.34
C GLY A 105 -35.74 2.27 20.54
N ILE A 106 -36.77 2.35 21.40
CA ILE A 106 -36.90 1.51 22.59
C ILE A 106 -37.52 0.16 22.18
N PRO A 107 -36.87 -0.99 22.43
CA PRO A 107 -37.42 -2.29 22.10
C PRO A 107 -38.62 -2.63 23.00
N VAL A 108 -39.79 -2.84 22.38
CA VAL A 108 -41.03 -3.24 23.08
C VAL A 108 -41.45 -4.68 22.77
N GLY A 109 -40.84 -5.30 21.77
CA GLY A 109 -41.08 -6.69 21.37
C GLY A 109 -40.36 -7.03 20.06
N TYR A 110 -40.57 -8.23 19.56
CA TYR A 110 -40.17 -8.64 18.21
C TYR A 110 -41.12 -9.74 17.69
N THR A 111 -41.06 -10.01 16.39
CA THR A 111 -41.74 -11.14 15.74
C THR A 111 -40.69 -12.08 15.19
N ILE A 112 -40.77 -13.38 15.50
CA ILE A 112 -40.02 -14.41 14.78
C ILE A 112 -40.98 -15.10 13.82
N THR A 113 -40.65 -15.15 12.53
CA THR A 113 -41.39 -15.98 11.56
C THR A 113 -40.60 -17.25 11.26
N THR A 114 -41.27 -18.39 11.29
CA THR A 114 -40.69 -19.70 10.98
C THR A 114 -40.35 -19.84 9.50
N GLY A 115 -39.35 -20.65 9.17
CA GLY A 115 -38.96 -20.92 7.77
C GLY A 115 -40.03 -21.67 6.98
N ASN A 116 -39.82 -21.78 5.66
CA ASN A 116 -40.85 -22.23 4.72
C ASN A 116 -41.03 -23.76 4.58
N ASP A 117 -40.17 -24.55 5.21
CA ASP A 117 -40.27 -26.02 5.29
C ASP A 117 -40.10 -26.55 6.73
N ASN A 118 -40.29 -25.72 7.77
CA ASN A 118 -40.27 -26.14 9.18
C ASN A 118 -41.26 -27.29 9.47
N SER A 119 -42.42 -27.36 8.80
CA SER A 119 -43.39 -28.46 8.96
C SER A 119 -42.93 -29.80 8.36
N ASN A 120 -41.88 -29.77 7.54
CA ASN A 120 -41.29 -30.96 6.93
C ASN A 120 -40.03 -31.40 7.68
N TRP A 121 -39.43 -30.50 8.47
CA TRP A 121 -38.18 -30.68 9.19
C TRP A 121 -38.28 -30.12 10.61
N ASN A 122 -39.06 -30.82 11.44
CA ASN A 122 -39.30 -30.48 12.83
C ASN A 122 -37.99 -30.28 13.62
N GLY A 123 -37.98 -29.35 14.57
CA GLY A 123 -36.85 -29.12 15.48
C GLY A 123 -35.94 -27.93 15.11
N ARG A 124 -35.96 -27.44 13.86
CA ARG A 124 -35.04 -26.39 13.38
C ARG A 124 -35.29 -24.99 13.98
N ASN A 125 -36.39 -24.79 14.69
CA ASN A 125 -36.74 -23.53 15.34
C ASN A 125 -35.75 -23.19 16.48
N PRO A 126 -35.46 -21.88 16.73
CA PRO A 126 -34.84 -21.42 17.97
C PRO A 126 -35.55 -21.94 19.23
N LYS A 127 -34.77 -22.17 20.29
CA LYS A 127 -35.24 -22.64 21.61
C LYS A 127 -34.74 -21.77 22.76
N SER A 128 -33.50 -21.31 22.68
CA SER A 128 -32.96 -20.34 23.65
C SER A 128 -32.16 -19.29 22.90
N TRP A 129 -32.30 -18.02 23.28
CA TRP A 129 -31.62 -16.89 22.65
C TRP A 129 -31.59 -15.66 23.55
N LYS A 130 -30.71 -14.72 23.19
CA LYS A 130 -30.57 -13.39 23.80
C LYS A 130 -30.68 -12.31 22.74
N LEU A 131 -31.28 -11.19 23.11
CA LEU A 131 -31.32 -9.97 22.32
C LEU A 131 -30.58 -8.88 23.10
N TYR A 132 -29.62 -8.22 22.46
CA TYR A 132 -28.84 -7.12 23.02
C TYR A 132 -28.95 -5.87 22.15
N GLY A 133 -28.64 -4.70 22.71
CA GLY A 133 -28.58 -3.42 21.99
C GLY A 133 -27.43 -2.52 22.43
N ASN A 134 -27.00 -1.63 21.53
CA ASN A 134 -26.06 -0.54 21.79
C ASN A 134 -26.36 0.68 20.87
N ASN A 135 -25.57 1.77 21.00
CA ASN A 135 -25.64 2.96 20.14
C ASN A 135 -24.29 3.37 19.54
N GLU A 136 -23.32 2.45 19.53
CA GLU A 136 -21.90 2.73 19.21
C GLU A 136 -21.42 2.01 17.93
N GLY A 137 -22.14 0.96 17.49
CA GLY A 137 -21.85 0.22 16.27
C GLY A 137 -21.81 -1.29 16.52
N LYS A 138 -21.44 -2.08 15.50
CA LYS A 138 -21.37 -3.54 15.63
C LYS A 138 -20.35 -4.02 16.69
N ASP A 139 -19.31 -3.22 16.94
CA ASP A 139 -18.21 -3.53 17.87
C ASP A 139 -18.40 -2.89 19.27
N GLY A 140 -19.54 -2.21 19.51
CA GLY A 140 -19.85 -1.52 20.77
C GLY A 140 -20.39 -2.43 21.89
N GLU A 141 -20.31 -1.95 23.14
CA GLU A 141 -20.66 -2.74 24.33
C GLU A 141 -22.15 -3.15 24.37
N TRP A 142 -22.40 -4.47 24.49
CA TRP A 142 -23.71 -5.07 24.26
C TRP A 142 -24.57 -5.15 25.53
N THR A 143 -25.56 -4.26 25.65
CA THR A 143 -26.52 -4.30 26.77
C THR A 143 -27.64 -5.30 26.51
N LEU A 144 -27.84 -6.26 27.41
CA LEU A 144 -28.92 -7.27 27.31
C LEU A 144 -30.31 -6.61 27.39
N ILE A 145 -31.15 -6.85 26.39
CA ILE A 145 -32.55 -6.41 26.31
C ILE A 145 -33.49 -7.51 26.81
N GLN A 146 -33.29 -8.75 26.32
CA GLN A 146 -34.14 -9.90 26.66
C GLN A 146 -33.36 -11.21 26.55
N GLU A 147 -33.70 -12.15 27.42
CA GLU A 147 -33.24 -13.53 27.38
C GLU A 147 -34.46 -14.46 27.37
N VAL A 148 -34.48 -15.41 26.43
CA VAL A 148 -35.50 -16.46 26.34
C VAL A 148 -34.79 -17.80 26.47
N ASN A 149 -35.26 -18.65 27.39
CA ASN A 149 -34.67 -19.95 27.68
C ASN A 149 -35.76 -21.03 27.61
N ASN A 150 -35.55 -22.04 26.75
CA ASN A 150 -36.50 -23.13 26.51
C ASN A 150 -37.90 -22.67 26.08
N ASP A 151 -37.96 -21.90 24.99
CA ASP A 151 -39.22 -21.50 24.37
C ASP A 151 -40.10 -22.72 24.02
N THR A 152 -41.42 -22.52 24.14
CA THR A 152 -42.47 -23.47 23.75
C THR A 152 -43.53 -22.81 22.85
N LYS A 153 -43.29 -21.58 22.40
CA LYS A 153 -44.22 -20.79 21.58
C LYS A 153 -44.04 -21.03 20.08
N LEU A 154 -42.79 -21.12 19.60
CA LEU A 154 -42.50 -21.49 18.22
C LEU A 154 -42.94 -22.93 17.97
N GLN A 155 -43.60 -23.17 16.83
CA GLN A 155 -44.05 -24.50 16.41
C GLN A 155 -43.46 -24.82 15.04
N ASP A 156 -43.37 -26.10 14.72
CA ASP A 156 -42.88 -26.59 13.43
C ASP A 156 -43.98 -26.51 12.36
N VAL A 157 -44.29 -25.27 11.98
CA VAL A 157 -45.27 -24.88 10.95
C VAL A 157 -44.58 -23.90 10.00
N ASN A 158 -44.93 -23.89 8.72
CA ASN A 158 -44.27 -23.02 7.73
C ASN A 158 -44.72 -21.56 7.85
N CYS A 159 -43.82 -20.61 7.59
CA CYS A 159 -44.12 -19.18 7.41
C CYS A 159 -45.01 -18.54 8.50
N THR A 160 -44.95 -19.03 9.73
CA THR A 160 -45.87 -18.66 10.81
C THR A 160 -45.18 -17.72 11.79
N SER A 161 -45.82 -16.58 12.07
CA SER A 161 -45.23 -15.47 12.83
C SER A 161 -45.64 -15.52 14.30
N TYR A 162 -44.67 -15.41 15.20
CA TYR A 162 -44.86 -15.48 16.65
C TYR A 162 -44.29 -14.23 17.34
N ASP A 163 -45.16 -13.54 18.06
CA ASP A 163 -44.82 -12.32 18.80
C ASP A 163 -44.14 -12.61 20.15
N PHE A 164 -43.11 -11.85 20.48
CA PHE A 164 -42.46 -11.82 21.79
C PHE A 164 -42.45 -10.38 22.30
N THR A 165 -42.62 -10.21 23.61
CA THR A 165 -42.67 -8.90 24.27
C THR A 165 -41.37 -8.69 25.05
N CYS A 166 -40.69 -7.57 24.83
CA CYS A 166 -39.55 -7.18 25.66
C CYS A 166 -40.06 -6.59 26.98
N GLU A 167 -39.30 -6.74 28.07
CA GLU A 167 -39.59 -5.95 29.27
C GLU A 167 -39.40 -4.45 28.97
N LYS A 168 -40.17 -3.58 29.64
CA LYS A 168 -40.18 -2.13 29.36
C LYS A 168 -38.91 -1.43 29.86
N GLY A 169 -37.81 -1.62 29.15
CA GLY A 169 -36.63 -0.76 29.23
C GLY A 169 -36.97 0.70 28.87
N LYS A 170 -36.14 1.63 29.33
CA LYS A 170 -36.20 3.05 28.95
C LYS A 170 -35.16 3.45 27.91
N THR A 171 -34.21 2.55 27.63
CA THR A 171 -33.07 2.82 26.76
C THR A 171 -33.47 2.63 25.31
N SER A 172 -33.15 3.63 24.48
CA SER A 172 -33.23 3.54 23.03
C SER A 172 -31.92 2.97 22.48
N TYR A 173 -32.00 2.10 21.48
CA TYR A 173 -30.83 1.49 20.81
C TYR A 173 -30.95 1.63 19.29
N GLN A 174 -29.82 1.72 18.59
CA GLN A 174 -29.74 1.74 17.13
C GLN A 174 -29.16 0.43 16.57
N TYR A 175 -28.18 -0.15 17.26
CA TYR A 175 -27.58 -1.43 16.87
C TYR A 175 -28.07 -2.54 17.79
N PHE A 176 -28.30 -3.71 17.23
CA PHE A 176 -28.86 -4.87 17.93
C PHE A 176 -28.07 -6.13 17.58
N LYS A 177 -27.96 -7.04 18.56
CA LYS A 177 -27.41 -8.39 18.36
C LYS A 177 -28.46 -9.40 18.82
N TRP A 178 -28.85 -10.32 17.94
CA TRP A 178 -29.66 -11.49 18.29
C TRP A 178 -28.76 -12.73 18.27
N GLU A 179 -28.74 -13.47 19.37
CA GLU A 179 -27.79 -14.56 19.65
C GLU A 179 -28.53 -15.81 20.12
N ILE A 180 -28.55 -16.84 19.28
CA ILE A 180 -29.26 -18.10 19.50
C ILE A 180 -28.29 -19.11 20.11
N SER A 181 -28.63 -19.63 21.29
CA SER A 181 -27.82 -20.57 22.08
C SER A 181 -28.36 -22.00 22.09
N ALA A 182 -29.60 -22.21 21.63
CA ALA A 182 -30.17 -23.54 21.39
C ALA A 182 -31.27 -23.52 20.32
N ILE A 183 -31.43 -24.65 19.62
CA ILE A 183 -32.57 -24.98 18.75
C ILE A 183 -33.42 -26.12 19.35
N GLN A 184 -34.62 -26.37 18.84
CA GLN A 184 -35.56 -27.32 19.46
C GLN A 184 -35.05 -28.77 19.41
N SER A 185 -34.55 -29.23 18.25
CA SER A 185 -33.80 -30.48 18.08
C SER A 185 -33.06 -30.53 16.73
N GLY A 186 -32.08 -31.43 16.61
CA GLY A 186 -31.26 -31.58 15.40
C GLY A 186 -30.01 -30.69 15.39
N ASP A 187 -29.47 -30.48 14.19
CA ASP A 187 -28.19 -29.82 13.91
C ASP A 187 -28.30 -28.68 12.88
N VAL A 188 -29.53 -28.28 12.51
CA VAL A 188 -29.81 -27.19 11.56
C VAL A 188 -30.74 -26.15 12.20
N LEU A 189 -30.32 -24.89 12.21
CA LEU A 189 -31.15 -23.74 12.57
C LEU A 189 -31.89 -23.23 11.33
N GLN A 190 -33.17 -22.89 11.48
CA GLN A 190 -33.97 -22.30 10.41
C GLN A 190 -34.97 -21.25 10.91
N VAL A 191 -34.86 -20.03 10.37
CA VAL A 191 -35.71 -18.87 10.68
C VAL A 191 -36.09 -18.17 9.38
N GLY A 192 -37.35 -17.80 9.19
CA GLY A 192 -37.80 -17.03 8.03
C GLY A 192 -37.38 -15.55 8.13
N GLU A 193 -37.93 -14.86 9.13
CA GLU A 193 -37.80 -13.39 9.31
C GLU A 193 -37.70 -13.04 10.81
N PHE A 194 -36.99 -11.96 11.14
CA PHE A 194 -36.93 -11.36 12.48
C PHE A 194 -37.31 -9.88 12.44
N GLU A 195 -38.50 -9.53 12.93
CA GLU A 195 -38.99 -8.14 12.94
C GLU A 195 -38.91 -7.54 14.34
N LEU A 196 -37.98 -6.62 14.58
CA LEU A 196 -37.86 -5.94 15.87
C LEU A 196 -38.88 -4.78 15.99
N LYS A 197 -39.67 -4.76 17.07
CA LYS A 197 -40.70 -3.74 17.32
C LYS A 197 -40.12 -2.65 18.21
N LEU A 198 -39.75 -1.52 17.61
CA LEU A 198 -39.20 -0.36 18.29
C LEU A 198 -40.25 0.75 18.50
N GLN A 199 -40.36 1.25 19.72
CA GLN A 199 -41.01 2.52 20.01
C GLN A 199 -39.99 3.64 19.84
N THR A 200 -40.01 4.32 18.69
CA THR A 200 -39.14 5.49 18.43
C THR A 200 -39.66 6.73 19.16
N CYS A 201 -38.78 7.67 19.50
CA CYS A 201 -39.21 8.95 20.04
C CYS A 201 -39.83 9.82 18.93
N THR A 202 -41.02 10.37 19.16
CA THR A 202 -41.66 11.34 18.24
C THR A 202 -41.01 12.73 18.29
N HIS A 203 -40.04 12.94 19.19
CA HIS A 203 -39.44 14.24 19.51
C HIS A 203 -40.47 15.33 19.87
N THR A 204 -41.59 14.89 20.45
CA THR A 204 -42.66 15.73 21.01
C THR A 204 -42.97 15.28 22.44
N ASN A 205 -43.26 16.23 23.31
CA ASN A 205 -43.79 15.99 24.65
C ASN A 205 -45.25 15.49 24.56
N THR A 206 -45.79 15.02 25.68
CA THR A 206 -47.16 14.48 25.78
C THR A 206 -48.29 15.50 25.56
N ASP A 207 -47.96 16.79 25.46
CA ASP A 207 -48.87 17.88 25.07
C ASP A 207 -48.77 18.25 23.57
N GLY A 208 -47.90 17.58 22.81
CA GLY A 208 -47.64 17.86 21.39
C GLY A 208 -46.60 18.96 21.13
N SER A 209 -46.06 19.63 22.16
CA SER A 209 -44.93 20.56 22.01
C SER A 209 -43.65 19.79 21.63
N SER A 210 -42.66 20.46 21.00
CA SER A 210 -41.42 19.75 20.63
C SER A 210 -40.56 19.47 21.87
N ALA A 211 -40.06 18.24 21.95
CA ALA A 211 -39.10 17.79 22.96
C ALA A 211 -37.65 18.05 22.56
N LEU A 212 -37.39 18.81 21.50
CA LEU A 212 -36.05 19.25 21.15
C LEU A 212 -35.70 20.49 21.97
N GLY A 213 -34.54 20.44 22.65
CA GLY A 213 -34.04 21.53 23.48
C GLY A 213 -33.51 22.71 22.65
N ASN A 214 -32.54 23.43 23.21
CA ASN A 214 -31.88 24.51 22.48
C ASN A 214 -31.06 23.95 21.30
N ALA A 215 -30.92 24.77 20.25
CA ALA A 215 -29.98 24.49 19.16
C ALA A 215 -28.54 24.40 19.71
N ILE A 216 -27.83 23.34 19.36
CA ILE A 216 -26.45 23.08 19.78
C ILE A 216 -25.49 23.69 18.77
N GLU A 217 -25.63 23.30 17.50
CA GLU A 217 -24.77 23.73 16.40
C GLU A 217 -25.63 24.10 15.17
N ASN A 218 -25.14 25.04 14.37
CA ASN A 218 -25.75 25.45 13.11
C ASN A 218 -24.76 25.26 11.96
N VAL A 219 -24.91 24.18 11.20
CA VAL A 219 -24.14 23.89 10.00
C VAL A 219 -24.83 24.50 8.78
N GLU A 220 -24.10 25.18 7.92
CA GLU A 220 -24.63 25.70 6.65
C GLU A 220 -24.61 24.63 5.55
N ALA A 221 -25.49 24.76 4.56
CA ALA A 221 -25.48 23.88 3.40
C ALA A 221 -24.11 23.87 2.70
N THR A 222 -23.77 22.72 2.15
CA THR A 222 -22.63 22.48 1.25
C THR A 222 -23.17 22.05 -0.12
N CYS A 223 -22.29 21.67 -1.05
CA CYS A 223 -22.70 21.05 -2.31
C CYS A 223 -22.96 19.53 -2.22
N THR A 224 -23.01 18.97 -1.01
CA THR A 224 -23.23 17.52 -0.78
C THR A 224 -24.15 17.20 0.41
N GLU A 225 -24.38 18.16 1.31
CA GLU A 225 -25.29 18.03 2.45
C GLU A 225 -26.04 19.36 2.67
N HIS A 226 -27.35 19.29 2.94
CA HIS A 226 -28.15 20.46 3.30
C HIS A 226 -27.70 21.05 4.63
N GLY A 227 -27.98 22.34 4.86
CA GLY A 227 -27.68 22.94 6.14
C GLY A 227 -28.52 22.27 7.23
N TYR A 228 -28.01 22.21 8.45
CA TYR A 228 -28.77 21.63 9.56
C TYR A 228 -28.49 22.33 10.87
N THR A 229 -29.44 22.19 11.77
CA THR A 229 -29.31 22.61 13.16
C THR A 229 -29.47 21.36 14.03
N THR A 230 -28.52 21.11 14.92
CA THR A 230 -28.58 19.98 15.86
C THR A 230 -29.29 20.38 17.16
N TYR A 231 -30.05 19.46 17.73
CA TYR A 231 -30.78 19.65 18.98
C TYR A 231 -30.72 18.37 19.82
N GLU A 232 -30.55 18.48 21.13
CA GLU A 232 -30.74 17.33 22.04
C GLU A 232 -32.23 17.12 22.29
N CYS A 233 -32.72 15.88 22.18
CA CYS A 233 -34.09 15.55 22.57
C CYS A 233 -34.20 15.33 24.09
N SER A 234 -34.98 16.14 24.82
CA SER A 234 -35.15 16.03 26.28
C SER A 234 -35.93 14.79 26.76
N ILE A 235 -36.39 13.93 25.84
CA ILE A 235 -37.06 12.65 26.17
C ILE A 235 -36.11 11.46 26.02
N CYS A 236 -35.25 11.45 25.00
CA CYS A 236 -34.42 10.30 24.64
C CYS A 236 -32.92 10.62 24.51
N HIS A 237 -32.50 11.85 24.80
CA HIS A 237 -31.12 12.37 24.77
C HIS A 237 -30.34 12.21 23.45
N SER A 238 -31.01 11.76 22.38
CA SER A 238 -30.45 11.68 21.04
C SER A 238 -30.23 13.08 20.45
N ILE A 239 -29.10 13.26 19.75
CA ILE A 239 -28.84 14.46 18.95
C ILE A 239 -29.59 14.36 17.63
N VAL A 240 -30.59 15.23 17.43
CA VAL A 240 -31.44 15.26 16.25
C VAL A 240 -30.97 16.38 15.32
N LYS A 241 -30.49 16.02 14.12
CA LYS A 241 -30.37 16.97 13.00
C LYS A 241 -31.77 17.34 12.52
N LYS A 242 -32.16 18.61 12.61
CA LYS A 242 -33.17 19.18 11.70
C LYS A 242 -32.43 19.83 10.55
N TYR A 243 -32.52 19.23 9.37
CA TYR A 243 -32.11 19.90 8.15
C TYR A 243 -32.95 21.16 7.95
N LYS A 244 -32.29 22.23 7.54
CA LYS A 244 -32.90 23.47 7.09
C LYS A 244 -33.57 23.21 5.75
N THR A 245 -34.58 24.00 5.41
CA THR A 245 -35.16 24.02 4.06
C THR A 245 -34.35 24.95 3.15
N ASP A 246 -33.01 24.92 3.26
CA ASP A 246 -32.10 25.58 2.34
C ASP A 246 -31.80 24.67 1.14
N GLU A 247 -31.51 25.26 -0.02
CA GLU A 247 -30.98 24.48 -1.16
C GLU A 247 -29.52 24.11 -0.88
N LEU A 248 -29.05 23.00 -1.46
CA LEU A 248 -27.62 22.71 -1.50
C LEU A 248 -26.88 23.88 -2.14
N LYS A 249 -25.75 24.31 -1.54
CA LYS A 249 -24.91 25.33 -2.17
C LYS A 249 -24.37 24.78 -3.48
N LYS A 250 -24.45 25.57 -4.55
CA LYS A 250 -23.92 25.18 -5.86
C LYS A 250 -22.44 24.81 -5.76
N HIS A 251 -22.02 23.81 -6.54
CA HIS A 251 -20.61 23.43 -6.62
C HIS A 251 -19.75 24.65 -6.98
N THR A 252 -18.72 24.91 -6.17
CA THR A 252 -17.78 26.01 -6.43
C THR A 252 -16.67 25.47 -7.33
N LEU A 253 -16.93 25.51 -8.63
CA LEU A 253 -16.10 24.88 -9.66
C LEU A 253 -14.90 25.74 -10.06
N THR A 254 -13.73 25.11 -10.14
CA THR A 254 -12.54 25.60 -10.85
C THR A 254 -12.54 24.99 -12.26
N HIS A 255 -12.35 25.81 -13.30
CA HIS A 255 -12.23 25.33 -14.69
C HIS A 255 -10.80 24.88 -14.99
N HIS A 256 -10.68 23.78 -15.73
CA HIS A 256 -9.43 23.25 -16.25
C HIS A 256 -9.60 23.02 -17.75
N GLU A 257 -8.86 23.76 -18.56
CA GLU A 257 -8.84 23.61 -20.02
C GLU A 257 -8.34 22.21 -20.43
N ALA A 258 -8.75 21.76 -21.62
CA ALA A 258 -8.27 20.50 -22.18
C ALA A 258 -6.75 20.54 -22.43
N THR A 259 -6.07 19.44 -22.15
CA THR A 259 -4.64 19.21 -22.45
C THR A 259 -4.51 17.97 -23.32
N ASP A 260 -3.34 17.73 -23.91
CA ASP A 260 -3.09 16.57 -24.79
C ASP A 260 -3.33 15.19 -24.12
N ALA A 261 -3.57 15.14 -22.81
CA ALA A 261 -3.91 13.91 -22.08
C ALA A 261 -5.22 13.92 -21.30
N ILE A 262 -5.81 15.09 -21.03
CA ILE A 262 -6.97 15.22 -20.12
C ILE A 262 -8.03 16.12 -20.76
N LYS A 263 -9.28 15.65 -20.75
CA LYS A 263 -10.46 16.43 -21.14
C LYS A 263 -10.56 17.73 -20.36
N GLU A 264 -11.15 18.73 -21.01
CA GLU A 264 -11.71 19.89 -20.32
C GLU A 264 -12.65 19.42 -19.21
N HIS A 265 -12.52 20.01 -18.02
CA HIS A 265 -13.28 19.62 -16.86
C HIS A 265 -13.37 20.74 -15.82
N TRP A 266 -14.23 20.52 -14.84
CA TRP A 266 -14.42 21.42 -13.72
C TRP A 266 -14.24 20.65 -12.41
N GLN A 267 -13.34 21.08 -11.53
CA GLN A 267 -13.17 20.48 -10.21
C GLN A 267 -13.89 21.31 -9.15
N CYS A 268 -14.74 20.68 -8.34
CA CYS A 268 -15.33 21.38 -7.20
C CYS A 268 -14.29 21.60 -6.09
N SER A 269 -14.02 22.86 -5.76
CA SER A 269 -13.09 23.23 -4.67
C SER A 269 -13.53 22.77 -3.28
N VAL A 270 -14.82 22.44 -3.09
CA VAL A 270 -15.43 22.05 -1.80
C VAL A 270 -15.47 20.53 -1.59
N CYS A 271 -15.68 19.74 -2.65
CA CYS A 271 -15.81 18.28 -2.54
C CYS A 271 -14.84 17.49 -3.45
N HIS A 272 -13.95 18.16 -4.17
CA HIS A 272 -12.89 17.64 -5.05
C HIS A 272 -13.32 16.71 -6.20
N LYS A 273 -14.61 16.40 -6.30
CA LYS A 273 -15.26 15.75 -7.45
C LYS A 273 -15.03 16.55 -8.74
N TYR A 274 -14.89 15.82 -9.85
CA TYR A 274 -14.73 16.36 -11.19
C TYR A 274 -16.07 16.33 -11.92
N PHE A 275 -16.28 17.31 -12.79
CA PHE A 275 -17.51 17.48 -13.58
C PHE A 275 -17.14 17.77 -15.04
N SER A 276 -17.95 17.30 -15.98
CA SER A 276 -17.77 17.55 -17.42
C SER A 276 -18.47 18.81 -17.92
N ASP A 277 -19.03 19.63 -17.03
CA ASP A 277 -19.68 20.89 -17.37
C ASP A 277 -19.59 21.95 -16.25
N ALA A 278 -19.65 23.22 -16.64
CA ALA A 278 -19.55 24.39 -15.74
C ALA A 278 -20.76 24.61 -14.80
N ASN A 279 -21.82 23.80 -14.91
CA ASN A 279 -22.99 23.85 -14.03
C ASN A 279 -23.04 22.66 -13.05
N ALA A 280 -22.05 21.77 -13.09
CA ALA A 280 -21.97 20.52 -12.31
C ALA A 280 -23.17 19.56 -12.54
N THR A 281 -23.71 19.51 -13.76
CA THR A 281 -24.81 18.58 -14.09
C THR A 281 -24.35 17.12 -14.24
N GLN A 282 -23.08 16.88 -14.58
CA GLN A 282 -22.52 15.55 -14.76
C GLN A 282 -21.19 15.37 -14.04
N GLU A 283 -21.19 14.57 -12.96
CA GLU A 283 -19.99 14.12 -12.25
C GLU A 283 -19.23 13.04 -13.04
N VAL A 284 -17.90 13.08 -13.00
CA VAL A 284 -16.99 12.17 -13.72
C VAL A 284 -15.79 11.77 -12.85
N SER A 285 -15.14 10.64 -13.16
CA SER A 285 -13.92 10.21 -12.48
C SER A 285 -12.67 10.71 -13.21
N TYR A 286 -11.55 10.88 -12.50
CA TYR A 286 -10.30 11.30 -13.14
C TYR A 286 -9.85 10.33 -14.25
N ALA A 287 -10.10 9.03 -14.07
CA ALA A 287 -9.85 8.02 -15.11
C ALA A 287 -10.74 8.16 -16.35
N SER A 288 -11.96 8.72 -16.23
CA SER A 288 -12.81 9.05 -17.38
C SER A 288 -12.54 10.43 -17.97
N LEU A 289 -11.74 11.29 -17.30
CA LEU A 289 -11.18 12.52 -17.89
C LEU A 289 -10.03 12.24 -18.86
N LEU A 290 -9.25 11.19 -18.63
CA LEU A 290 -8.16 10.80 -19.52
C LEU A 290 -8.70 10.53 -20.95
N TYR A 291 -7.87 10.88 -21.93
CA TYR A 291 -8.06 10.41 -23.29
C TYR A 291 -7.68 8.92 -23.41
N LYS A 292 -8.16 8.28 -24.49
CA LYS A 292 -7.88 6.86 -24.78
C LYS A 292 -6.97 6.73 -25.99
N GLY A 293 -6.14 5.69 -25.96
CA GLY A 293 -5.42 5.23 -27.14
C GLY A 293 -6.38 4.49 -28.08
N TYR A 294 -6.15 4.60 -29.39
CA TYR A 294 -6.90 3.93 -30.44
C TYR A 294 -6.02 3.71 -31.67
N ALA A 295 -6.41 2.79 -32.54
CA ALA A 295 -5.72 2.50 -33.79
C ALA A 295 -6.64 2.74 -35.01
N VAL A 296 -6.13 3.43 -36.02
CA VAL A 296 -6.83 3.76 -37.27
C VAL A 296 -6.16 3.01 -38.42
N PHE A 297 -6.89 2.17 -39.15
CA PHE A 297 -6.38 1.55 -40.38
C PHE A 297 -6.87 2.34 -41.59
N ASP A 298 -5.92 2.91 -42.35
CA ASP A 298 -6.18 3.46 -43.68
C ASP A 298 -5.87 2.39 -44.73
N GLY A 299 -6.92 1.91 -45.40
CA GLY A 299 -6.82 0.91 -46.47
C GLY A 299 -6.20 1.43 -47.77
N SER A 300 -6.10 2.75 -47.97
CA SER A 300 -5.51 3.36 -49.17
C SER A 300 -3.98 3.45 -49.08
N THR A 301 -3.44 3.83 -47.91
CA THR A 301 -2.00 3.80 -47.60
C THR A 301 -1.55 2.52 -46.90
N ARG A 302 -2.46 1.56 -46.69
CA ARG A 302 -2.24 0.26 -46.03
C ARG A 302 -1.55 0.39 -44.65
N THR A 303 -1.85 1.49 -43.96
CA THR A 303 -1.17 1.93 -42.73
C THR A 303 -2.08 1.80 -41.52
N LEU A 304 -1.59 1.18 -40.45
CA LEU A 304 -2.21 1.17 -39.12
C LEU A 304 -1.55 2.24 -38.25
N THR A 305 -2.25 3.33 -37.93
CA THR A 305 -1.75 4.41 -37.07
C THR A 305 -2.34 4.34 -35.66
N PHE A 306 -1.49 4.17 -34.65
CA PHE A 306 -1.84 4.30 -33.23
C PHE A 306 -1.81 5.78 -32.83
N ARG A 307 -2.88 6.26 -32.17
CA ARG A 307 -3.06 7.65 -31.70
C ARG A 307 -3.69 7.70 -30.32
N TYR A 308 -3.57 8.83 -29.67
CA TYR A 308 -4.13 9.09 -28.34
C TYR A 308 -4.69 10.51 -28.31
N GLY A 309 -5.94 10.71 -27.88
CA GLY A 309 -6.54 12.05 -27.95
C GLY A 309 -8.07 12.12 -27.82
N PRO A 310 -8.66 13.30 -28.11
CA PRO A 310 -10.04 13.64 -27.73
C PRO A 310 -11.14 12.81 -28.38
N SER A 311 -10.99 12.46 -29.65
CA SER A 311 -12.01 11.75 -30.42
C SER A 311 -11.39 10.56 -31.16
N LYS A 312 -11.77 9.35 -30.75
CA LYS A 312 -11.57 8.15 -31.57
C LYS A 312 -12.48 8.27 -32.82
N PRO A 313 -11.94 8.29 -34.06
CA PRO A 313 -12.76 8.41 -35.26
C PRO A 313 -13.74 7.25 -35.44
N GLU A 314 -14.79 7.46 -36.22
CA GLU A 314 -15.67 6.36 -36.64
C GLU A 314 -14.86 5.32 -37.44
N GLY A 315 -15.11 4.03 -37.17
CA GLY A 315 -14.34 2.92 -37.73
C GLY A 315 -12.98 2.66 -37.08
N ALA A 316 -12.48 3.55 -36.21
CA ALA A 316 -11.22 3.32 -35.49
C ALA A 316 -11.37 2.32 -34.33
N TYR A 317 -10.33 1.52 -34.13
CA TYR A 317 -10.28 0.41 -33.18
C TYR A 317 -9.82 0.86 -31.80
N ASP A 318 -10.45 0.34 -30.75
CA ASP A 318 -9.97 0.46 -29.38
C ASP A 318 -8.79 -0.50 -29.14
N LEU A 319 -7.88 -0.14 -28.22
CA LEU A 319 -6.84 -1.05 -27.76
C LEU A 319 -7.46 -2.22 -26.98
N ASN A 320 -6.87 -3.41 -27.11
CA ASN A 320 -7.30 -4.61 -26.40
C ASN A 320 -6.70 -4.69 -24.98
N GLU A 321 -7.44 -5.33 -24.09
CA GLU A 321 -7.06 -5.58 -22.69
C GLU A 321 -7.01 -7.10 -22.44
N GLY A 322 -6.09 -7.55 -21.57
CA GLY A 322 -5.89 -8.97 -21.29
C GLY A 322 -5.54 -9.80 -22.55
N THR A 323 -6.16 -10.98 -22.69
CA THR A 323 -5.95 -11.93 -23.80
C THR A 323 -6.94 -11.79 -24.96
N ASN A 324 -7.66 -10.66 -25.04
CA ASN A 324 -8.56 -10.38 -26.15
C ASN A 324 -7.76 -10.07 -27.42
N SER A 325 -8.06 -10.74 -28.56
CA SER A 325 -7.47 -10.36 -29.86
C SER A 325 -7.88 -8.93 -30.25
N PRO A 326 -6.95 -8.09 -30.75
CA PRO A 326 -7.28 -6.74 -31.18
C PRO A 326 -8.19 -6.73 -32.43
N ALA A 327 -9.10 -5.76 -32.52
CA ALA A 327 -10.07 -5.72 -33.62
C ALA A 327 -9.44 -5.55 -35.01
N TRP A 328 -8.25 -4.94 -35.09
CA TRP A 328 -7.45 -4.81 -36.32
C TRP A 328 -6.76 -6.11 -36.77
N GLU A 329 -6.79 -7.19 -35.98
CA GLU A 329 -6.25 -8.51 -36.38
C GLU A 329 -6.86 -9.02 -37.69
N LYS A 330 -8.09 -8.58 -38.01
CA LYS A 330 -8.80 -8.84 -39.27
C LYS A 330 -8.14 -8.20 -40.50
N GLN A 331 -7.33 -7.16 -40.31
CA GLN A 331 -6.61 -6.43 -41.37
C GLN A 331 -5.14 -6.86 -41.52
N ARG A 332 -4.66 -7.87 -40.77
CA ARG A 332 -3.23 -8.26 -40.74
C ARG A 332 -2.59 -8.55 -42.12
N ALA A 333 -3.36 -9.07 -43.07
CA ALA A 333 -2.89 -9.29 -44.44
C ALA A 333 -2.86 -8.00 -45.29
N ASN A 334 -3.62 -6.98 -44.89
CA ASN A 334 -3.76 -5.71 -45.60
C ASN A 334 -2.79 -4.63 -45.08
N ILE A 335 -2.21 -4.79 -43.89
CA ILE A 335 -1.28 -3.82 -43.28
C ILE A 335 0.13 -4.00 -43.85
N GLU A 336 0.68 -2.92 -44.41
CA GLU A 336 2.06 -2.81 -44.91
C GLU A 336 2.92 -1.86 -44.08
N LYS A 337 2.30 -0.98 -43.27
CA LYS A 337 2.99 -0.01 -42.40
C LYS A 337 2.28 0.14 -41.06
N VAL A 338 3.06 0.31 -40.00
CA VAL A 338 2.58 0.74 -38.67
C VAL A 338 3.21 2.09 -38.34
N VAL A 339 2.41 2.99 -37.76
CA VAL A 339 2.85 4.28 -37.25
C VAL A 339 2.36 4.44 -35.83
N PHE A 340 3.25 4.79 -34.92
CA PHE A 340 2.90 5.37 -33.63
C PHE A 340 3.01 6.89 -33.74
N ASP A 341 1.88 7.56 -33.62
CA ASP A 341 1.79 9.02 -33.57
C ASP A 341 2.42 9.52 -32.25
N ALA A 342 3.07 10.69 -32.26
CA ALA A 342 3.75 11.23 -31.08
C ALA A 342 2.80 11.42 -29.87
N SER A 343 1.51 11.61 -30.12
CA SER A 343 0.46 11.61 -29.08
C SER A 343 0.42 10.31 -28.26
N PHE A 344 0.77 9.17 -28.87
CA PHE A 344 0.70 7.84 -28.24
C PHE A 344 1.68 7.65 -27.08
N ALA A 345 2.68 8.53 -26.91
CA ALA A 345 3.56 8.56 -25.75
C ALA A 345 2.79 8.70 -24.40
N ASN A 346 1.58 9.26 -24.44
CA ASN A 346 0.67 9.39 -23.30
C ASN A 346 -0.28 8.19 -23.13
N ALA A 347 -0.35 7.27 -24.09
CA ALA A 347 -1.08 6.02 -23.93
C ALA A 347 -0.42 5.12 -22.89
N ARG A 348 -1.22 4.31 -22.21
CA ARG A 348 -0.77 3.32 -21.22
C ARG A 348 -1.48 1.98 -21.44
N PRO A 349 -1.15 1.24 -22.52
CA PRO A 349 -1.72 -0.07 -22.78
C PRO A 349 -1.41 -1.03 -21.62
N THR A 350 -2.39 -1.86 -21.25
CA THR A 350 -2.24 -2.93 -20.25
C THR A 350 -1.89 -4.28 -20.89
N SER A 351 -2.11 -4.41 -22.20
CA SER A 351 -1.78 -5.60 -22.99
C SER A 351 -1.30 -5.19 -24.38
N CYS A 352 -0.28 -5.90 -24.88
CA CYS A 352 0.14 -5.89 -26.29
C CYS A 352 -0.15 -7.23 -26.98
N TYR A 353 -1.01 -8.07 -26.39
CA TYR A 353 -1.42 -9.37 -26.91
C TYR A 353 -1.79 -9.28 -28.40
N LYS A 354 -1.06 -10.02 -29.24
CA LYS A 354 -1.23 -10.11 -30.71
C LYS A 354 -1.20 -8.79 -31.51
N TRP A 355 -0.62 -7.69 -31.00
CA TRP A 355 -0.70 -6.38 -31.69
C TRP A 355 -0.25 -6.39 -33.16
N PHE A 356 0.75 -7.18 -33.52
CA PHE A 356 1.25 -7.34 -34.91
C PHE A 356 1.17 -8.80 -35.41
N TRP A 357 0.26 -9.61 -34.84
CA TRP A 357 0.19 -11.04 -35.10
C TRP A 357 -0.13 -11.39 -36.56
N ALA A 358 0.79 -12.13 -37.20
CA ALA A 358 0.77 -12.55 -38.59
C ALA A 358 0.55 -11.40 -39.60
N PHE A 359 1.21 -10.26 -39.35
CA PHE A 359 1.28 -9.12 -40.27
C PHE A 359 2.27 -9.42 -41.42
N ASN A 360 1.96 -10.43 -42.24
CA ASN A 360 2.85 -11.01 -43.26
C ASN A 360 3.28 -10.04 -44.38
N ASN A 361 2.73 -8.82 -44.44
CA ASN A 361 3.07 -7.78 -45.42
C ASN A 361 3.67 -6.51 -44.80
N LEU A 362 3.78 -6.41 -43.47
CA LEU A 362 4.27 -5.23 -42.77
C LEU A 362 5.78 -5.03 -43.02
N ALA A 363 6.12 -3.92 -43.70
CA ALA A 363 7.45 -3.59 -44.19
C ALA A 363 8.04 -2.31 -43.57
N GLN A 364 7.33 -1.64 -42.66
CA GLN A 364 7.85 -0.48 -41.91
C GLN A 364 7.09 -0.26 -40.59
N ILE A 365 7.82 0.01 -39.51
CA ILE A 365 7.28 0.58 -38.27
C ILE A 365 7.93 1.96 -38.05
N GLU A 366 7.14 2.99 -37.76
CA GLU A 366 7.61 4.33 -37.40
C GLU A 366 7.09 4.73 -36.00
N GLY A 367 7.90 5.49 -35.26
CA GLY A 367 7.49 6.06 -33.97
C GLY A 367 7.44 5.08 -32.79
N ILE A 368 8.06 3.89 -32.89
CA ILE A 368 7.99 2.84 -31.84
C ILE A 368 8.52 3.31 -30.48
N GLU A 369 9.34 4.36 -30.45
CA GLU A 369 9.74 5.12 -29.25
C GLU A 369 8.57 5.74 -28.47
N TYR A 370 7.42 5.96 -29.10
CA TYR A 370 6.19 6.44 -28.46
C TYR A 370 5.31 5.30 -27.90
N LEU A 371 5.69 4.03 -28.07
CA LEU A 371 5.02 2.90 -27.42
C LEU A 371 5.51 2.75 -25.97
N ASN A 372 4.87 3.47 -25.04
CA ASN A 372 5.10 3.25 -23.62
C ASN A 372 4.50 1.89 -23.18
N THR A 373 5.35 0.97 -22.70
CA THR A 373 4.95 -0.35 -22.21
C THR A 373 4.89 -0.47 -20.69
N GLU A 374 5.01 0.63 -19.92
CA GLU A 374 5.24 0.60 -18.46
C GLU A 374 4.10 -0.08 -17.66
N LYS A 375 2.90 -0.22 -18.27
CA LYS A 375 1.71 -0.88 -17.69
C LYS A 375 1.35 -2.22 -18.36
N VAL A 376 2.11 -2.65 -19.36
CA VAL A 376 1.83 -3.88 -20.11
C VAL A 376 2.16 -5.10 -19.25
N THR A 377 1.18 -5.97 -19.02
CA THR A 377 1.36 -7.25 -18.32
C THR A 377 1.45 -8.45 -19.26
N ASN A 378 0.89 -8.33 -20.47
CA ASN A 378 0.88 -9.40 -21.47
C ASN A 378 1.47 -8.92 -22.81
N MET A 379 2.48 -9.64 -23.32
CA MET A 379 3.10 -9.42 -24.64
C MET A 379 2.99 -10.65 -25.55
N ASP A 380 2.03 -11.54 -25.31
CA ASP A 380 1.95 -12.81 -26.03
C ASP A 380 1.68 -12.59 -27.51
N TRP A 381 2.40 -13.32 -28.36
CA TRP A 381 2.27 -13.31 -29.82
C TRP A 381 2.41 -11.92 -30.47
N MET A 382 2.93 -10.92 -29.73
CA MET A 382 2.95 -9.51 -30.12
C MET A 382 3.58 -9.29 -31.50
N PHE A 383 4.71 -9.94 -31.78
CA PHE A 383 5.42 -9.94 -33.06
C PHE A 383 5.40 -11.32 -33.75
N SER A 384 4.47 -12.22 -33.41
CA SER A 384 4.48 -13.57 -34.00
C SER A 384 4.03 -13.57 -35.47
N GLY A 385 4.69 -14.39 -36.30
CA GLY A 385 4.49 -14.50 -37.75
C GLY A 385 5.24 -13.45 -38.56
N TYR A 386 6.12 -12.66 -37.93
CA TYR A 386 6.70 -11.47 -38.54
C TYR A 386 7.87 -11.78 -39.50
N SER A 387 7.58 -11.74 -40.80
CA SER A 387 8.46 -12.33 -41.83
C SER A 387 9.31 -11.35 -42.62
N ASN A 388 8.98 -10.05 -42.66
CA ASN A 388 9.48 -9.15 -43.73
C ASN A 388 10.47 -8.06 -43.29
N LEU A 389 10.60 -7.74 -42.00
CA LEU A 389 11.64 -6.83 -41.52
C LEU A 389 12.92 -7.60 -41.10
N PRO A 390 14.12 -7.11 -41.47
CA PRO A 390 15.39 -7.70 -41.04
C PRO A 390 15.78 -7.31 -39.60
N SER A 391 15.17 -6.26 -39.05
CA SER A 391 15.51 -5.63 -37.77
C SER A 391 14.28 -5.03 -37.09
N LEU A 392 14.27 -5.06 -35.75
CA LEU A 392 13.23 -4.50 -34.91
C LEU A 392 13.89 -3.79 -33.73
N ASP A 393 13.59 -2.50 -33.51
CA ASP A 393 14.06 -1.75 -32.34
C ASP A 393 13.09 -1.96 -31.17
N LEU A 394 13.64 -2.36 -30.03
CA LEU A 394 12.92 -2.61 -28.77
C LEU A 394 13.53 -1.81 -27.60
N SER A 395 14.42 -0.86 -27.88
CA SER A 395 15.22 -0.14 -26.87
C SER A 395 14.37 0.60 -25.83
N ASN A 396 13.17 1.05 -26.18
CA ASN A 396 12.26 1.78 -25.30
C ASN A 396 11.27 0.88 -24.51
N PHE A 397 11.35 -0.45 -24.62
CA PHE A 397 10.43 -1.36 -23.93
C PHE A 397 10.80 -1.51 -22.44
N ASP A 398 9.95 -1.00 -21.56
CA ASP A 398 9.93 -1.39 -20.14
C ASP A 398 9.08 -2.66 -19.98
N THR A 399 9.72 -3.80 -19.70
CA THR A 399 9.03 -5.09 -19.52
C THR A 399 8.85 -5.49 -18.04
N ARG A 400 9.19 -4.62 -17.06
CA ARG A 400 9.24 -5.00 -15.63
C ARG A 400 7.92 -5.50 -15.06
N ASN A 401 6.79 -5.13 -15.65
CA ASN A 401 5.45 -5.55 -15.24
C ASN A 401 4.86 -6.68 -16.11
N VAL A 402 5.61 -7.17 -17.11
CA VAL A 402 5.18 -8.26 -17.99
C VAL A 402 5.25 -9.59 -17.25
N THR A 403 4.14 -10.32 -17.23
CA THR A 403 4.03 -11.67 -16.65
C THR A 403 4.00 -12.77 -17.71
N SER A 404 3.75 -12.43 -18.98
CA SER A 404 3.65 -13.40 -20.07
C SER A 404 4.25 -12.86 -21.37
N MET A 405 5.16 -13.64 -21.96
CA MET A 405 5.84 -13.36 -23.23
C MET A 405 5.63 -14.51 -24.24
N ARG A 406 4.52 -15.23 -24.11
CA ARG A 406 4.24 -16.47 -24.84
C ARG A 406 4.26 -16.25 -26.34
N GLY A 407 5.16 -16.93 -27.04
CA GLY A 407 5.29 -16.82 -28.48
C GLY A 407 5.57 -15.40 -28.99
N MET A 408 6.12 -14.50 -28.17
CA MET A 408 6.28 -13.07 -28.51
C MET A 408 6.93 -12.85 -29.89
N PHE A 409 7.93 -13.67 -30.25
CA PHE A 409 8.63 -13.66 -31.53
C PHE A 409 8.39 -14.96 -32.36
N ASN A 410 7.40 -15.79 -32.02
CA ASN A 410 7.12 -17.05 -32.72
C ASN A 410 7.00 -16.84 -34.24
N ALA A 411 7.76 -17.58 -35.02
CA ALA A 411 7.87 -17.55 -36.48
C ALA A 411 8.39 -16.23 -37.08
N CYS A 412 9.22 -15.47 -36.35
CA CYS A 412 9.97 -14.33 -36.89
C CYS A 412 11.08 -14.76 -37.87
N LYS A 413 10.69 -15.16 -39.07
CA LYS A 413 11.61 -15.69 -40.11
C LYS A 413 12.43 -14.63 -40.85
N GLY A 414 12.14 -13.34 -40.67
CA GLY A 414 12.93 -12.26 -41.26
C GLY A 414 14.13 -11.81 -40.42
N ILE A 415 14.13 -12.11 -39.12
CA ILE A 415 15.02 -11.46 -38.14
C ILE A 415 16.29 -12.30 -37.92
N GLY A 416 17.44 -11.77 -38.33
CA GLY A 416 18.75 -12.40 -38.13
C GLY A 416 19.39 -12.16 -36.76
N SER A 417 18.95 -11.11 -36.06
CA SER A 417 19.42 -10.73 -34.71
C SER A 417 18.37 -9.90 -33.96
N LEU A 418 18.21 -10.14 -32.66
CA LEU A 418 17.41 -9.32 -31.74
C LEU A 418 18.34 -8.76 -30.65
N ASP A 419 18.21 -7.49 -30.30
CA ASP A 419 18.75 -6.97 -29.04
C ASP A 419 17.63 -6.91 -28.00
N LEU A 420 17.80 -7.68 -26.92
CA LEU A 420 16.85 -7.80 -25.81
C LEU A 420 17.49 -7.31 -24.49
N SER A 421 18.59 -6.55 -24.55
CA SER A 421 19.37 -6.18 -23.36
C SER A 421 18.61 -5.33 -22.34
N ASN A 422 17.57 -4.61 -22.75
CA ASN A 422 16.70 -3.83 -21.86
C ASN A 422 15.53 -4.66 -21.25
N PHE A 423 15.35 -5.92 -21.64
CA PHE A 423 14.27 -6.76 -21.09
C PHE A 423 14.57 -7.16 -19.65
N ASN A 424 13.66 -6.83 -18.74
CA ASN A 424 13.57 -7.41 -17.42
C ASN A 424 12.46 -8.47 -17.42
N THR A 425 12.81 -9.73 -17.13
CA THR A 425 11.88 -10.87 -17.15
C THR A 425 11.54 -11.40 -15.76
N GLN A 426 11.93 -10.72 -14.67
CA GLN A 426 11.85 -11.24 -13.30
C GLN A 426 10.42 -11.64 -12.86
N ASN A 427 9.39 -11.09 -13.50
CA ASN A 427 7.98 -11.32 -13.20
C ASN A 427 7.28 -12.23 -14.24
N VAL A 428 8.00 -12.72 -15.26
CA VAL A 428 7.46 -13.56 -16.33
C VAL A 428 7.29 -15.01 -15.84
N THR A 429 6.13 -15.60 -16.09
CA THR A 429 5.80 -16.99 -15.77
C THR A 429 5.65 -17.89 -17.03
N ASP A 430 5.27 -17.32 -18.18
CA ASP A 430 5.14 -18.04 -19.46
C ASP A 430 6.09 -17.47 -20.54
N MET A 431 7.01 -18.32 -21.00
CA MET A 431 7.90 -18.13 -22.17
C MET A 431 7.71 -19.23 -23.24
N CYS A 432 6.59 -19.96 -23.20
CA CYS A 432 6.22 -21.01 -24.15
C CYS A 432 6.30 -20.46 -25.58
N CYS A 433 6.92 -21.22 -26.48
CA CYS A 433 7.08 -20.90 -27.90
C CYS A 433 7.81 -19.57 -28.23
N MET A 434 8.43 -18.86 -27.28
CA MET A 434 8.83 -17.44 -27.43
C MET A 434 9.59 -17.10 -28.72
N PHE A 435 10.52 -17.97 -29.15
CA PHE A 435 11.32 -17.83 -30.38
C PHE A 435 11.09 -18.96 -31.40
N TRP A 436 10.10 -19.84 -31.21
CA TRP A 436 9.77 -20.96 -32.11
C TRP A 436 9.88 -20.55 -33.59
N GLY A 437 10.75 -21.19 -34.37
CA GLY A 437 10.80 -21.03 -35.82
C GLY A 437 11.36 -19.70 -36.30
N CYS A 438 12.09 -18.96 -35.46
CA CYS A 438 12.95 -17.85 -35.87
C CYS A 438 14.15 -18.40 -36.65
N SER A 439 13.93 -18.82 -37.91
CA SER A 439 14.88 -19.66 -38.64
C SER A 439 16.21 -18.95 -38.92
N GLU A 440 16.25 -17.62 -39.00
CA GLU A 440 17.44 -16.84 -39.35
C GLU A 440 18.24 -16.33 -38.14
N LEU A 441 17.74 -16.47 -36.91
CA LEU A 441 18.54 -16.14 -35.72
C LEU A 441 19.78 -17.03 -35.67
N THR A 442 20.96 -16.41 -35.76
CA THR A 442 22.26 -17.10 -35.74
C THR A 442 22.82 -17.20 -34.32
N SER A 443 22.60 -16.18 -33.49
CA SER A 443 22.88 -16.19 -32.05
C SER A 443 21.81 -15.38 -31.32
N LEU A 444 21.66 -15.64 -30.02
CA LEU A 444 20.71 -14.92 -29.17
C LEU A 444 21.36 -14.59 -27.82
N ASP A 445 21.14 -13.38 -27.33
CA ASP A 445 21.71 -12.89 -26.08
C ASP A 445 20.63 -12.70 -25.03
N LEU A 446 20.63 -13.58 -24.03
CA LEU A 446 19.70 -13.63 -22.91
C LEU A 446 20.44 -13.43 -21.58
N THR A 447 21.61 -12.77 -21.56
CA THR A 447 22.40 -12.62 -20.32
C THR A 447 21.70 -11.83 -19.21
N ASN A 448 20.71 -11.02 -19.57
CA ASN A 448 19.92 -10.21 -18.64
C ASN A 448 18.59 -10.87 -18.24
N PHE A 449 18.25 -12.04 -18.81
CA PHE A 449 17.01 -12.75 -18.47
C PHE A 449 17.12 -13.36 -17.06
N ASP A 450 16.17 -12.97 -16.21
CA ASP A 450 15.90 -13.62 -14.93
C ASP A 450 14.68 -14.52 -15.10
N THR A 451 14.88 -15.84 -15.04
CA THR A 451 13.83 -16.83 -15.33
C THR A 451 13.43 -17.63 -14.09
N GLN A 452 13.79 -17.17 -12.89
CA GLN A 452 13.51 -17.87 -11.63
C GLN A 452 12.01 -18.13 -11.40
N ASN A 453 11.12 -17.32 -11.98
CA ASN A 453 9.67 -17.44 -11.84
C ASN A 453 8.96 -18.08 -13.06
N VAL A 454 9.71 -18.58 -14.05
CA VAL A 454 9.12 -19.13 -15.29
C VAL A 454 8.69 -20.59 -15.09
N GLU A 455 7.41 -20.86 -15.34
CA GLU A 455 6.77 -22.17 -15.18
C GLU A 455 6.66 -22.94 -16.51
N ASP A 456 6.50 -22.25 -17.64
CA ASP A 456 6.44 -22.84 -18.99
C ASP A 456 7.50 -22.23 -19.92
N MET A 457 8.39 -23.08 -20.44
CA MET A 457 9.34 -22.76 -21.51
C MET A 457 9.26 -23.78 -22.67
N SER A 458 8.13 -24.47 -22.80
CA SER A 458 7.95 -25.50 -23.81
C SER A 458 8.09 -24.92 -25.22
N ALA A 459 8.81 -25.66 -26.08
CA ALA A 459 9.10 -25.26 -27.46
C ALA A 459 9.73 -23.86 -27.63
N MET A 460 10.37 -23.28 -26.61
CA MET A 460 10.87 -21.89 -26.62
C MET A 460 11.76 -21.55 -27.82
N PHE A 461 12.62 -22.47 -28.28
CA PHE A 461 13.52 -22.29 -29.42
C PHE A 461 13.28 -23.26 -30.58
N ILE A 462 12.19 -24.06 -30.57
CA ILE A 462 11.98 -25.12 -31.58
C ILE A 462 12.13 -24.61 -33.02
N ASP A 463 12.78 -25.36 -33.90
CA ASP A 463 13.08 -25.00 -35.30
C ASP A 463 13.84 -23.66 -35.52
N CYS A 464 14.54 -23.12 -34.51
CA CYS A 464 15.59 -22.09 -34.69
C CYS A 464 16.82 -22.68 -35.39
N SER A 465 16.65 -23.11 -36.63
CA SER A 465 17.59 -24.02 -37.29
C SER A 465 18.95 -23.42 -37.71
N ASN A 466 19.09 -22.10 -37.77
CA ASN A 466 20.40 -21.43 -37.93
C ASN A 466 21.10 -21.10 -36.60
N LEU A 467 20.46 -21.28 -35.45
CA LEU A 467 20.96 -20.84 -34.14
C LEU A 467 22.17 -21.67 -33.71
N THR A 468 23.33 -21.03 -33.52
CA THR A 468 24.60 -21.66 -33.14
C THR A 468 24.94 -21.47 -31.67
N THR A 469 24.47 -20.38 -31.04
CA THR A 469 24.84 -20.01 -29.67
C THR A 469 23.72 -19.23 -28.99
N ILE A 470 23.43 -19.59 -27.74
CA ILE A 470 22.52 -18.86 -26.85
C ILE A 470 23.34 -18.46 -25.62
N TYR A 471 23.43 -17.16 -25.36
CA TYR A 471 24.18 -16.62 -24.23
C TYR A 471 23.28 -16.38 -23.01
N VAL A 472 23.75 -16.73 -21.82
CA VAL A 472 23.00 -16.57 -20.57
C VAL A 472 23.83 -16.03 -19.41
N GLY A 473 23.13 -15.51 -18.40
CA GLY A 473 23.66 -15.14 -17.08
C GLY A 473 23.19 -16.15 -16.02
N ASP A 474 23.65 -15.99 -14.78
CA ASP A 474 23.39 -16.95 -13.69
C ASP A 474 21.91 -17.06 -13.30
N LYS A 475 21.11 -16.04 -13.66
CA LYS A 475 19.67 -15.95 -13.40
C LYS A 475 18.80 -16.67 -14.43
N PHE A 476 19.39 -17.18 -15.52
CA PHE A 476 18.68 -18.08 -16.43
C PHE A 476 18.69 -19.49 -15.84
N VAL A 477 17.66 -19.81 -15.08
CA VAL A 477 17.45 -21.11 -14.43
C VAL A 477 16.13 -21.73 -14.83
N THR A 478 16.06 -23.06 -14.81
CA THR A 478 14.85 -23.84 -15.13
C THR A 478 14.24 -24.52 -13.91
N THR A 479 14.62 -24.11 -12.69
CA THR A 479 14.27 -24.79 -11.42
C THR A 479 12.77 -24.84 -11.12
N ASN A 480 11.99 -23.88 -11.63
CA ASN A 480 10.53 -23.81 -11.46
C ASN A 480 9.75 -24.21 -12.73
N VAL A 481 10.44 -24.67 -13.79
CA VAL A 481 9.81 -25.03 -15.07
C VAL A 481 9.05 -26.34 -14.93
N SER A 482 7.72 -26.26 -14.89
CA SER A 482 6.83 -27.42 -14.89
C SER A 482 6.62 -28.01 -16.29
N ASN A 483 6.70 -27.16 -17.33
CA ASN A 483 6.59 -27.58 -18.74
C ASN A 483 7.73 -26.99 -19.58
N GLY A 484 8.72 -27.82 -19.91
CA GLY A 484 9.84 -27.46 -20.78
C GLY A 484 10.06 -28.46 -21.91
N ALA A 485 8.98 -29.06 -22.43
CA ALA A 485 9.04 -30.06 -23.50
C ALA A 485 9.47 -29.46 -24.84
N ASN A 486 10.31 -30.18 -25.61
CA ASN A 486 10.75 -29.82 -26.97
C ASN A 486 11.39 -28.43 -27.15
N MET A 487 11.83 -27.79 -26.07
CA MET A 487 12.51 -26.49 -26.02
C MET A 487 13.51 -26.23 -27.17
N PHE A 488 14.35 -27.22 -27.50
CA PHE A 488 15.43 -27.11 -28.48
C PHE A 488 15.23 -27.97 -29.74
N ALA A 489 14.08 -28.64 -29.91
CA ALA A 489 13.89 -29.54 -31.05
C ALA A 489 14.12 -28.81 -32.39
N GLY A 490 14.83 -29.43 -33.34
CA GLY A 490 15.11 -28.80 -34.65
C GLY A 490 16.22 -27.73 -34.66
N CYS A 491 16.82 -27.36 -33.51
CA CYS A 491 17.97 -26.45 -33.40
C CYS A 491 19.30 -27.07 -33.89
N LYS A 492 19.31 -27.55 -35.14
CA LYS A 492 20.35 -28.43 -35.72
C LYS A 492 21.76 -27.84 -35.81
N LYS A 493 21.94 -26.55 -35.53
CA LYS A 493 23.26 -25.88 -35.47
C LYS A 493 23.76 -25.56 -34.07
N LEU A 494 22.97 -25.81 -33.01
CA LEU A 494 23.48 -25.73 -31.64
C LEU A 494 24.57 -26.80 -31.46
N LYS A 495 25.65 -26.41 -30.77
CA LYS A 495 26.78 -27.30 -30.48
C LYS A 495 26.30 -28.56 -29.76
N ASP A 496 26.77 -29.72 -30.21
CA ASP A 496 26.46 -31.04 -29.63
C ASP A 496 24.94 -31.41 -29.62
N TYR A 497 24.13 -30.80 -30.50
CA TYR A 497 22.70 -31.08 -30.64
C TYR A 497 22.39 -32.53 -31.05
N THR A 498 21.39 -33.13 -30.39
CA THR A 498 20.77 -34.40 -30.84
C THR A 498 19.24 -34.36 -30.70
N ASN A 499 18.53 -35.13 -31.54
CA ASN A 499 17.08 -35.31 -31.44
C ASN A 499 16.63 -36.06 -30.18
N SER A 500 17.55 -36.51 -29.33
CA SER A 500 17.28 -37.13 -28.01
C SER A 500 17.51 -36.17 -26.83
N LYS A 501 17.94 -34.94 -27.11
CA LYS A 501 18.28 -33.90 -26.13
C LYS A 501 17.51 -32.61 -26.47
N THR A 502 16.19 -32.64 -26.37
CA THR A 502 15.33 -31.56 -26.92
C THR A 502 14.58 -30.75 -25.87
N ASP A 503 14.63 -31.12 -24.59
CA ASP A 503 13.91 -30.46 -23.50
C ASP A 503 14.79 -29.49 -22.68
N HIS A 504 14.16 -28.83 -21.70
CA HIS A 504 14.78 -27.86 -20.79
C HIS A 504 15.89 -28.41 -19.88
N ASN A 505 16.13 -29.73 -19.78
CA ASN A 505 17.29 -30.24 -19.03
C ASN A 505 18.62 -29.80 -19.68
N TYR A 506 18.59 -29.51 -20.98
CA TYR A 506 19.72 -29.03 -21.77
C TYR A 506 19.81 -27.49 -21.83
N ALA A 507 19.01 -26.79 -21.02
CA ALA A 507 19.06 -25.33 -20.82
C ALA A 507 20.12 -24.95 -19.77
N ASN A 508 21.37 -25.38 -19.96
CA ASN A 508 22.47 -25.14 -19.03
C ASN A 508 23.83 -25.05 -19.74
N CYS A 509 24.83 -24.43 -19.10
CA CYS A 509 26.15 -24.17 -19.69
C CYS A 509 27.19 -25.31 -19.52
N THR A 510 26.85 -26.39 -18.80
CA THR A 510 27.82 -27.44 -18.41
C THR A 510 27.66 -28.72 -19.26
N THR A 511 26.41 -29.09 -19.56
CA THR A 511 26.04 -30.30 -20.32
C THR A 511 24.99 -30.04 -21.42
N GLY A 512 24.46 -28.81 -21.44
CA GLY A 512 23.44 -28.34 -22.36
C GLY A 512 23.98 -27.46 -23.50
N TYR A 513 23.12 -26.62 -24.05
CA TYR A 513 23.39 -25.81 -25.25
C TYR A 513 23.71 -24.34 -24.98
N PHE A 514 23.63 -23.90 -23.73
CA PHE A 514 23.90 -22.52 -23.38
C PHE A 514 25.39 -22.25 -23.28
N THR A 515 25.77 -21.00 -23.54
CA THR A 515 27.13 -20.49 -23.41
C THR A 515 27.10 -19.35 -22.39
N PRO A 516 28.02 -19.27 -21.41
CA PRO A 516 28.10 -18.10 -20.55
C PRO A 516 28.49 -16.88 -21.41
N GLY A 517 27.88 -15.74 -21.13
CA GLY A 517 28.37 -14.46 -21.63
C GLY A 517 29.79 -14.13 -21.13
N CYS A 518 30.33 -13.01 -21.58
CA CYS A 518 31.67 -12.58 -21.23
C CYS A 518 31.67 -11.21 -20.54
N GLY A 519 32.42 -11.12 -19.44
CA GLY A 519 32.76 -9.84 -18.82
C GLY A 519 33.84 -9.12 -19.61
N TYR A 520 33.73 -7.80 -19.73
CA TYR A 520 34.68 -6.95 -20.46
C TYR A 520 34.80 -5.57 -19.81
N ALA A 521 35.82 -4.82 -20.23
CA ALA A 521 36.00 -3.41 -19.87
C ALA A 521 36.05 -2.54 -21.12
N MET A 522 35.51 -1.32 -21.05
CA MET A 522 35.53 -0.33 -22.14
C MET A 522 35.89 1.04 -21.58
N PHE A 523 36.76 1.78 -22.27
CA PHE A 523 37.24 3.09 -21.82
C PHE A 523 36.72 4.20 -22.74
N ASP A 524 35.92 5.10 -22.18
CA ASP A 524 35.56 6.35 -22.83
C ASP A 524 36.61 7.43 -22.54
N GLY A 525 37.31 7.87 -23.58
CA GLY A 525 38.31 8.93 -23.50
C GLY A 525 37.75 10.35 -23.37
N VAL A 526 36.44 10.56 -23.60
CA VAL A 526 35.81 11.88 -23.46
C VAL A 526 35.55 12.18 -21.98
N THR A 527 34.86 11.30 -21.27
CA THR A 527 34.64 11.44 -19.82
C THR A 527 35.87 11.02 -18.99
N GLY A 528 36.68 10.09 -19.49
CA GLY A 528 37.72 9.41 -18.70
C GLY A 528 37.16 8.29 -17.83
N THR A 529 36.09 7.62 -18.30
CA THR A 529 35.41 6.54 -17.57
C THR A 529 35.85 5.18 -18.08
N LEU A 530 36.19 4.27 -17.17
CA LEU A 530 36.41 2.85 -17.45
C LEU A 530 35.20 2.04 -16.95
N THR A 531 34.37 1.57 -17.87
CA THR A 531 33.14 0.80 -17.58
C THR A 531 33.39 -0.69 -17.74
N PHE A 532 32.95 -1.48 -16.76
CA PHE A 532 32.96 -2.93 -16.75
C PHE A 532 31.53 -3.43 -16.95
N SER A 533 31.32 -4.34 -17.90
CA SER A 533 29.99 -4.84 -18.30
C SER A 533 30.06 -6.30 -18.72
N TYR A 534 28.90 -6.97 -18.80
CA TYR A 534 28.77 -8.36 -19.25
C TYR A 534 27.73 -8.40 -20.38
N LYS A 535 28.04 -9.12 -21.46
CA LYS A 535 27.12 -9.36 -22.58
C LYS A 535 27.48 -10.71 -23.21
N GLY A 536 26.59 -11.32 -23.99
CA GLY A 536 26.88 -12.58 -24.68
C GLY A 536 28.14 -12.50 -25.53
N VAL A 537 28.20 -11.47 -26.39
CA VAL A 537 29.39 -11.11 -27.16
C VAL A 537 29.94 -9.76 -26.71
N LYS A 538 31.23 -9.72 -26.38
CA LYS A 538 31.98 -8.49 -26.10
C LYS A 538 31.96 -7.55 -27.33
N PRO A 539 31.62 -6.26 -27.17
CA PRO A 539 31.71 -5.27 -28.25
C PRO A 539 33.09 -5.17 -28.93
N GLU A 540 33.11 -4.62 -30.14
CA GLU A 540 34.35 -4.18 -30.78
C GLU A 540 35.02 -3.06 -29.97
N GLY A 541 36.36 -2.97 -30.01
CA GLY A 541 37.14 -1.99 -29.24
C GLY A 541 37.23 -2.25 -27.73
N ALA A 542 36.26 -2.94 -27.12
CA ALA A 542 36.30 -3.33 -25.71
C ALA A 542 37.39 -4.36 -25.40
N TYR A 543 37.90 -4.35 -24.16
CA TYR A 543 39.00 -5.17 -23.67
C TYR A 543 38.50 -6.39 -22.89
N ASP A 544 39.17 -7.53 -23.07
CA ASP A 544 38.92 -8.75 -22.31
C ASP A 544 39.50 -8.64 -20.89
N LEU A 545 38.82 -9.22 -19.89
CA LEU A 545 39.35 -9.35 -18.53
C LEU A 545 40.59 -10.26 -18.52
N ASN A 546 41.64 -9.84 -17.82
CA ASN A 546 42.86 -10.62 -17.68
C ASN A 546 42.73 -11.78 -16.69
N VAL A 547 43.48 -12.85 -16.95
CA VAL A 547 43.57 -14.06 -16.12
C VAL A 547 45.00 -14.28 -15.62
N GLY A 548 45.16 -14.87 -14.43
CA GLY A 548 46.47 -15.04 -13.80
C GLY A 548 47.20 -13.71 -13.58
N GLU A 549 48.48 -13.66 -13.90
CA GLU A 549 49.36 -12.48 -13.74
C GLU A 549 49.51 -11.64 -15.02
N ASN A 550 48.68 -11.90 -16.03
CA ASN A 550 48.69 -11.09 -17.26
C ASN A 550 48.25 -9.66 -16.94
N THR A 551 48.96 -8.64 -17.41
CA THR A 551 48.50 -7.24 -17.27
C THR A 551 47.26 -6.98 -18.14
N PRO A 552 46.26 -6.23 -17.65
CA PRO A 552 45.07 -5.90 -18.43
C PRO A 552 45.40 -5.02 -19.63
N LYS A 553 44.76 -5.27 -20.79
CA LYS A 553 45.02 -4.53 -22.04
C LYS A 553 44.74 -3.02 -21.91
N TRP A 554 43.80 -2.64 -21.04
CA TRP A 554 43.45 -1.24 -20.76
C TRP A 554 44.47 -0.49 -19.89
N ILE A 555 45.53 -1.13 -19.38
CA ILE A 555 46.54 -0.47 -18.52
C ILE A 555 47.19 0.77 -19.17
N SER A 556 47.24 0.81 -20.50
CA SER A 556 47.68 1.98 -21.30
C SER A 556 46.76 3.20 -21.20
N LYS A 557 45.59 3.07 -20.57
CA LYS A 557 44.57 4.12 -20.36
C LYS A 557 44.49 4.59 -18.91
N ASN A 558 45.07 3.85 -17.96
CA ASN A 558 44.83 4.05 -16.52
C ASN A 558 45.13 5.47 -16.04
N SER A 559 46.19 6.13 -16.51
CA SER A 559 46.51 7.52 -16.15
C SER A 559 45.44 8.54 -16.58
N TYR A 560 44.58 8.20 -17.55
CA TYR A 560 43.44 9.01 -18.00
C TYR A 560 42.11 8.66 -17.31
N VAL A 561 42.08 7.57 -16.52
CA VAL A 561 40.87 7.12 -15.81
C VAL A 561 40.62 8.02 -14.60
N LYS A 562 39.45 8.66 -14.59
CA LYS A 562 38.93 9.50 -13.50
C LYS A 562 37.82 8.81 -12.71
N LYS A 563 37.08 7.94 -13.40
CA LYS A 563 35.91 7.23 -12.89
C LYS A 563 35.94 5.77 -13.35
N VAL A 564 35.56 4.85 -12.47
CA VAL A 564 35.25 3.46 -12.80
C VAL A 564 33.75 3.23 -12.61
N VAL A 565 33.13 2.48 -13.52
CA VAL A 565 31.74 2.02 -13.40
C VAL A 565 31.73 0.51 -13.54
N PHE A 566 31.08 -0.18 -12.62
CA PHE A 566 30.60 -1.54 -12.85
C PHE A 566 29.12 -1.44 -13.21
N ASP A 567 28.77 -1.80 -14.43
CA ASP A 567 27.38 -1.86 -14.88
C ASP A 567 26.64 -3.02 -14.19
N ALA A 568 25.32 -2.91 -14.07
CA ALA A 568 24.49 -3.93 -13.42
C ALA A 568 24.61 -5.32 -14.07
N SER A 569 24.89 -5.39 -15.38
CA SER A 569 25.17 -6.66 -16.08
C SER A 569 26.39 -7.39 -15.50
N PHE A 570 27.39 -6.66 -14.97
CA PHE A 570 28.64 -7.22 -14.48
C PHE A 570 28.46 -8.13 -13.25
N ALA A 571 27.29 -8.12 -12.61
CA ALA A 571 26.92 -9.10 -11.58
C ALA A 571 26.98 -10.56 -12.08
N ASN A 572 26.79 -10.79 -13.39
CA ASN A 572 26.96 -12.10 -14.02
C ASN A 572 28.44 -12.46 -14.29
N ALA A 573 29.38 -11.50 -14.23
CA ALA A 573 30.78 -11.79 -14.49
C ALA A 573 31.40 -12.64 -13.36
N ARG A 574 32.35 -13.52 -13.71
CA ARG A 574 33.15 -14.30 -12.75
C ARG A 574 34.66 -14.19 -13.03
N PRO A 575 35.25 -13.00 -12.81
CA PRO A 575 36.69 -12.80 -12.97
C PRO A 575 37.48 -13.73 -12.03
N THR A 576 38.57 -14.30 -12.55
CA THR A 576 39.49 -15.17 -11.79
C THR A 576 40.76 -14.44 -11.33
N SER A 577 41.01 -13.25 -11.88
CA SER A 577 42.10 -12.35 -11.51
C SER A 577 41.66 -10.90 -11.63
N CYS A 578 42.18 -10.07 -10.73
CA CYS A 578 42.09 -8.61 -10.71
C CYS A 578 43.48 -7.96 -10.75
N PHE A 579 44.50 -8.73 -11.17
CA PHE A 579 45.89 -8.32 -11.25
C PHE A 579 46.04 -6.99 -11.99
N SER A 580 46.59 -5.98 -11.31
CA SER A 580 46.83 -4.63 -11.84
C SER A 580 45.64 -3.89 -12.50
N TRP A 581 44.37 -4.24 -12.20
CA TRP A 581 43.18 -3.65 -12.85
C TRP A 581 43.17 -2.12 -12.90
N PHE A 582 43.44 -1.47 -11.77
CA PHE A 582 43.47 0.00 -11.64
C PHE A 582 44.89 0.52 -11.37
N ARG A 583 45.92 -0.26 -11.71
CA ARG A 583 47.32 0.13 -11.48
C ARG A 583 47.67 1.38 -12.29
N GLY A 584 48.08 2.46 -11.62
CA GLY A 584 48.36 3.75 -12.27
C GLY A 584 47.12 4.55 -12.62
N CYS A 585 45.97 4.27 -12.00
CA CYS A 585 44.78 5.13 -12.09
C CYS A 585 44.94 6.38 -11.20
N GLU A 586 45.95 7.19 -11.48
CA GLU A 586 46.38 8.31 -10.64
C GLU A 586 45.27 9.34 -10.39
N ASN A 587 44.40 9.53 -11.39
CA ASN A 587 43.29 10.50 -11.38
C ASN A 587 41.94 9.92 -10.89
N LEU A 588 41.88 8.65 -10.48
CA LEU A 588 40.63 7.98 -10.11
C LEU A 588 40.10 8.49 -8.75
N THR A 589 38.97 9.18 -8.78
CA THR A 589 38.28 9.67 -7.57
C THR A 589 37.02 8.87 -7.21
N THR A 590 36.40 8.22 -8.20
CA THR A 590 35.02 7.73 -8.11
C THR A 590 34.89 6.32 -8.68
N ILE A 591 34.27 5.42 -7.91
CA ILE A 591 33.89 4.07 -8.36
C ILE A 591 32.41 3.87 -8.07
N GLU A 592 31.64 3.50 -9.09
CA GLU A 592 30.19 3.26 -9.01
C GLU A 592 29.87 1.80 -9.35
N GLY A 593 28.83 1.24 -8.73
CA GLY A 593 28.36 -0.13 -8.99
C GLY A 593 29.25 -1.25 -8.44
N ILE A 594 30.19 -0.97 -7.54
CA ILE A 594 31.11 -1.97 -6.96
C ILE A 594 30.40 -3.11 -6.19
N GLU A 595 29.12 -2.94 -5.89
CA GLU A 595 28.18 -3.98 -5.45
C GLU A 595 27.92 -5.08 -6.51
N TYR A 596 27.99 -4.76 -7.81
CA TYR A 596 27.87 -5.69 -8.93
C TYR A 596 29.16 -6.45 -9.24
N PHE A 597 30.27 -6.13 -8.56
CA PHE A 597 31.55 -6.79 -8.78
C PHE A 597 31.66 -8.06 -7.94
N ASN A 598 31.23 -9.19 -8.49
CA ASN A 598 31.42 -10.49 -7.85
C ASN A 598 32.90 -10.92 -7.91
N THR A 599 33.53 -11.05 -6.73
CA THR A 599 34.93 -11.47 -6.58
C THR A 599 35.10 -12.92 -6.10
N GLU A 600 34.04 -13.71 -5.96
CA GLU A 600 34.08 -15.02 -5.27
C GLU A 600 35.00 -16.07 -5.92
N ASN A 601 35.38 -15.87 -7.18
CA ASN A 601 36.30 -16.72 -7.96
C ASN A 601 37.66 -16.06 -8.21
N VAL A 602 37.90 -14.85 -7.69
CA VAL A 602 39.17 -14.15 -7.82
C VAL A 602 40.23 -14.83 -6.96
N THR A 603 41.35 -15.14 -7.59
CA THR A 603 42.52 -15.76 -6.94
C THR A 603 43.68 -14.78 -6.75
N ASN A 604 43.70 -13.67 -7.50
CA ASN A 604 44.81 -12.72 -7.52
C ASN A 604 44.28 -11.28 -7.58
N MET A 605 44.63 -10.47 -6.57
CA MET A 605 44.34 -9.02 -6.47
C MET A 605 45.64 -8.20 -6.35
N HIS A 606 46.78 -8.75 -6.79
CA HIS A 606 48.08 -8.09 -6.74
C HIS A 606 48.05 -6.75 -7.48
N GLY A 607 48.48 -5.68 -6.81
CA GLY A 607 48.58 -4.34 -7.39
C GLY A 607 47.26 -3.75 -7.88
N MET A 608 46.10 -4.30 -7.47
CA MET A 608 44.79 -3.98 -8.06
C MET A 608 44.45 -2.48 -8.06
N PHE A 609 44.78 -1.74 -6.99
CA PHE A 609 44.61 -0.28 -6.87
C PHE A 609 45.97 0.43 -6.69
N ARG A 610 47.07 -0.17 -7.12
CA ARG A 610 48.43 0.40 -6.99
C ARG A 610 48.51 1.76 -7.71
N ASP A 611 49.10 2.75 -7.06
CA ASP A 611 49.26 4.12 -7.56
C ASP A 611 47.94 4.88 -7.84
N CYS A 612 46.83 4.52 -7.19
CA CYS A 612 45.57 5.29 -7.22
C CYS A 612 45.67 6.57 -6.37
N TYR A 613 46.49 7.54 -6.80
CA TYR A 613 46.88 8.71 -6.00
C TYR A 613 45.71 9.61 -5.55
N ALA A 614 44.64 9.75 -6.36
CA ALA A 614 43.48 10.60 -6.04
C ALA A 614 42.36 9.91 -5.25
N LEU A 615 42.41 8.59 -5.05
CA LEU A 615 41.31 7.82 -4.48
C LEU A 615 41.23 8.02 -2.95
N LYS A 616 40.18 8.69 -2.48
CA LYS A 616 40.02 9.06 -1.05
C LYS A 616 39.38 7.99 -0.18
N SER A 617 38.41 7.26 -0.71
CA SER A 617 37.73 6.18 -0.01
C SER A 617 37.40 5.05 -0.98
N LEU A 618 37.40 3.83 -0.48
CA LEU A 618 37.11 2.62 -1.26
C LEU A 618 36.15 1.73 -0.46
N ASP A 619 35.14 1.17 -1.12
CA ASP A 619 34.20 0.25 -0.50
C ASP A 619 34.35 -1.16 -1.09
N LEU A 620 34.81 -2.08 -0.25
CA LEU A 620 35.03 -3.50 -0.54
C LEU A 620 34.07 -4.37 0.30
N SER A 621 32.99 -3.82 0.86
CA SER A 621 32.03 -4.59 1.66
C SER A 621 31.32 -5.68 0.85
N SER A 622 31.24 -5.56 -0.47
CA SER A 622 30.77 -6.60 -1.40
C SER A 622 31.78 -7.74 -1.64
N PHE A 623 33.07 -7.52 -1.38
CA PHE A 623 34.13 -8.44 -1.81
C PHE A 623 34.13 -9.72 -0.96
N ASN A 624 34.17 -10.86 -1.65
CA ASN A 624 34.49 -12.17 -1.10
C ASN A 624 35.89 -12.56 -1.55
N THR A 625 36.85 -12.60 -0.62
CA THR A 625 38.27 -12.85 -0.93
C THR A 625 38.75 -14.23 -0.47
N ALA A 626 37.85 -15.14 -0.09
CA ALA A 626 38.19 -16.45 0.47
C ALA A 626 39.05 -17.36 -0.44
N LYS A 627 39.13 -17.08 -1.75
CA LYS A 627 39.99 -17.80 -2.72
C LYS A 627 41.25 -17.03 -3.14
N VAL A 628 41.46 -15.81 -2.62
CA VAL A 628 42.58 -14.94 -3.04
C VAL A 628 43.89 -15.42 -2.39
N THR A 629 44.89 -15.73 -3.22
CA THR A 629 46.23 -16.14 -2.79
C THR A 629 47.27 -15.02 -2.89
N SER A 630 46.97 -13.96 -3.64
CA SER A 630 47.88 -12.82 -3.85
C SER A 630 47.17 -11.48 -3.69
N MET A 631 47.63 -10.65 -2.75
CA MET A 631 47.22 -9.26 -2.50
C MET A 631 48.42 -8.31 -2.37
N SER A 632 49.64 -8.76 -2.70
CA SER A 632 50.83 -7.90 -2.61
C SER A 632 50.64 -6.60 -3.41
N HIS A 633 51.09 -5.49 -2.83
CA HIS A 633 50.95 -4.14 -3.40
C HIS A 633 49.51 -3.67 -3.71
N MET A 634 48.44 -4.31 -3.19
CA MET A 634 47.04 -4.02 -3.58
C MET A 634 46.65 -2.53 -3.51
N PHE A 635 47.09 -1.80 -2.48
CA PHE A 635 46.86 -0.35 -2.33
C PHE A 635 48.18 0.45 -2.33
N TYR A 636 49.24 -0.08 -2.93
CA TYR A 636 50.58 0.49 -2.87
C TYR A 636 50.60 1.94 -3.38
N ILE A 637 51.00 2.86 -2.51
CA ILE A 637 51.08 4.32 -2.71
C ILE A 637 49.71 4.96 -3.02
N CYS A 638 48.62 4.47 -2.41
CA CYS A 638 47.32 5.16 -2.40
C CYS A 638 47.32 6.39 -1.47
N LYS A 639 48.05 7.46 -1.86
CA LYS A 639 48.37 8.62 -1.00
C LYS A 639 47.17 9.39 -0.45
N ALA A 640 46.04 9.44 -1.15
CA ALA A 640 44.84 10.15 -0.68
C ALA A 640 43.88 9.29 0.17
N LEU A 641 44.12 7.99 0.27
CA LEU A 641 43.16 7.02 0.80
C LEU A 641 43.05 7.11 2.32
N THR A 642 41.90 7.57 2.83
CA THR A 642 41.61 7.71 4.27
C THR A 642 40.85 6.53 4.84
N THR A 643 40.07 5.82 4.02
CA THR A 643 39.09 4.84 4.50
C THR A 643 38.86 3.73 3.48
N ILE A 644 38.96 2.49 3.94
CA ILE A 644 38.61 1.29 3.16
C ILE A 644 37.51 0.57 3.94
N TYR A 645 36.30 0.49 3.37
CA TYR A 645 35.21 -0.27 3.96
C TYR A 645 35.33 -1.75 3.57
N ALA A 646 35.03 -2.65 4.50
CA ALA A 646 35.02 -4.09 4.26
C ALA A 646 33.90 -4.78 5.06
N SER A 647 33.62 -6.03 4.73
CA SER A 647 32.71 -6.91 5.48
C SER A 647 33.46 -8.16 5.93
N ASP A 648 32.80 -9.03 6.70
CA ASP A 648 33.37 -10.29 7.18
C ASP A 648 33.65 -11.32 6.05
N LYS A 649 33.33 -10.99 4.79
CA LYS A 649 33.72 -11.74 3.59
C LYS A 649 35.12 -11.37 3.05
N PHE A 650 35.70 -10.25 3.51
CA PHE A 650 37.08 -9.89 3.19
C PHE A 650 38.02 -10.57 4.20
N VAL A 651 38.54 -11.73 3.81
CA VAL A 651 39.49 -12.54 4.58
C VAL A 651 40.84 -12.67 3.85
N THR A 652 41.92 -12.87 4.61
CA THR A 652 43.29 -12.98 4.08
C THR A 652 43.92 -14.36 4.29
N ASP A 653 43.15 -15.34 4.77
CA ASP A 653 43.67 -16.61 5.31
C ASP A 653 44.40 -17.47 4.27
N GLN A 654 43.98 -17.39 3.00
CA GLN A 654 44.60 -18.08 1.88
C GLN A 654 45.69 -17.25 1.16
N VAL A 655 45.88 -15.98 1.55
CA VAL A 655 46.83 -15.07 0.89
C VAL A 655 48.26 -15.45 1.28
N THR A 656 49.00 -16.05 0.36
CA THR A 656 50.43 -16.33 0.55
C THR A 656 51.29 -15.11 0.25
N TYR A 657 51.00 -14.41 -0.85
CA TYR A 657 51.70 -13.19 -1.27
C TYR A 657 50.92 -11.94 -0.84
N GLY A 658 51.32 -11.32 0.27
CA GLY A 658 50.62 -10.17 0.87
C GLY A 658 51.52 -9.01 1.29
N ASN A 659 52.73 -8.88 0.72
CA ASN A 659 53.70 -7.87 1.12
C ASN A 659 53.39 -6.48 0.51
N ASN A 660 53.80 -5.42 1.22
CA ASN A 660 53.70 -4.02 0.77
C ASN A 660 52.29 -3.56 0.37
N MET A 661 51.24 -4.22 0.88
CA MET A 661 49.83 -3.95 0.58
C MET A 661 49.41 -2.51 0.89
N PHE A 662 49.98 -1.90 1.94
CA PHE A 662 49.66 -0.55 2.43
C PHE A 662 50.85 0.43 2.41
N TYR A 663 51.96 0.09 1.76
CA TYR A 663 53.13 0.97 1.73
C TYR A 663 52.80 2.28 0.99
N GLY A 664 53.03 3.43 1.62
CA GLY A 664 52.74 4.76 1.07
C GLY A 664 51.28 5.24 1.24
N CYS A 665 50.46 4.54 2.03
CA CYS A 665 49.08 4.95 2.34
C CYS A 665 49.01 5.96 3.51
N GLU A 666 49.74 7.07 3.39
CA GLU A 666 50.01 8.08 4.44
C GLU A 666 48.77 8.76 5.06
N LYS A 667 47.56 8.49 4.55
CA LYS A 667 46.30 9.05 5.02
C LYS A 667 45.35 8.04 5.67
N LEU A 668 45.69 6.75 5.69
CA LEU A 668 44.92 5.76 6.45
C LEU A 668 45.05 6.02 7.95
N ASN A 669 43.93 5.91 8.67
CA ASN A 669 43.90 6.13 10.11
C ASN A 669 44.84 5.15 10.84
N GLY A 670 45.75 5.67 11.67
CA GLY A 670 46.73 4.87 12.41
C GLY A 670 47.93 4.36 11.59
N TYR A 671 48.15 4.88 10.37
CA TYR A 671 49.32 4.52 9.56
C TYR A 671 50.64 4.98 10.20
N ASP A 672 51.58 4.06 10.39
CA ASP A 672 52.89 4.29 11.01
C ASP A 672 54.09 3.91 10.11
N GLY A 673 53.84 3.46 8.88
CA GLY A 673 54.87 3.03 7.93
C GLY A 673 55.51 1.66 8.21
N SER A 674 55.30 1.06 9.39
CA SER A 674 55.80 -0.27 9.75
C SER A 674 54.82 -1.39 9.42
N LYS A 675 53.53 -1.14 9.64
CA LYS A 675 52.43 -2.08 9.38
C LYS A 675 51.99 -1.99 7.92
N ILE A 676 52.62 -2.75 7.02
CA ILE A 676 52.45 -2.59 5.56
C ILE A 676 51.98 -3.82 4.79
N ASP A 677 51.75 -4.96 5.45
CA ASP A 677 51.35 -6.23 4.82
C ASP A 677 49.87 -6.57 5.00
N ARG A 678 49.46 -7.73 4.46
CA ARG A 678 48.09 -8.27 4.53
C ARG A 678 47.50 -8.41 5.92
N ASN A 679 48.31 -8.53 6.98
CA ASN A 679 47.79 -8.80 8.32
C ASN A 679 46.98 -7.59 8.85
N TYR A 680 47.18 -6.42 8.26
CA TYR A 680 46.49 -5.17 8.55
C TYR A 680 45.33 -4.86 7.57
N ALA A 681 44.96 -5.81 6.69
CA ALA A 681 43.78 -5.74 5.83
C ALA A 681 42.52 -6.24 6.55
N ASN A 682 42.29 -5.74 7.75
CA ASN A 682 41.17 -6.10 8.62
C ASN A 682 40.69 -4.84 9.40
N TYR A 683 39.46 -4.87 9.93
CA TYR A 683 38.87 -3.72 10.64
C TYR A 683 39.02 -3.74 12.18
N ARG A 684 39.58 -4.81 12.75
CA ARG A 684 39.73 -5.01 14.22
C ARG A 684 41.04 -4.44 14.74
N THR A 685 42.13 -4.69 14.01
CA THR A 685 43.51 -4.32 14.35
C THR A 685 44.27 -3.68 13.19
N GLY A 686 43.69 -3.69 11.99
CA GLY A 686 44.23 -3.12 10.76
C GLY A 686 43.64 -1.77 10.37
N TYR A 687 43.69 -1.44 9.08
CA TYR A 687 43.30 -0.14 8.53
C TYR A 687 41.88 -0.07 7.95
N PHE A 688 41.14 -1.17 7.93
CA PHE A 688 39.80 -1.17 7.36
C PHE A 688 38.76 -0.65 8.37
N SER A 689 37.60 -0.28 7.85
CA SER A 689 36.41 0.00 8.65
C SER A 689 35.32 -0.99 8.27
N LYS A 690 34.58 -1.50 9.26
CA LYS A 690 33.31 -2.17 8.99
C LYS A 690 32.26 -1.09 8.67
N LEU A 691 31.44 -1.32 7.66
CA LEU A 691 30.33 -0.43 7.31
C LEU A 691 29.15 -0.67 8.25
N VAL A 692 29.06 0.10 9.33
CA VAL A 692 28.08 -0.11 10.42
C VAL A 692 26.80 0.70 10.27
N GLY A 693 26.71 1.60 9.29
CA GLY A 693 25.49 2.37 9.03
C GLY A 693 25.66 3.46 7.98
N LYS A 694 24.66 4.35 7.90
CA LYS A 694 24.67 5.57 7.09
C LYS A 694 23.95 6.74 7.77
N ASN A 695 24.36 7.96 7.41
CA ASN A 695 23.76 9.24 7.80
C ASN A 695 23.35 9.98 6.51
N GLY A 696 22.08 9.88 6.11
CA GLY A 696 21.67 10.21 4.75
C GLY A 696 22.41 9.32 3.74
N ASN A 697 23.27 9.92 2.93
CA ASN A 697 24.13 9.21 1.96
C ASN A 697 25.58 8.96 2.47
N GLU A 698 25.95 9.49 3.65
CA GLU A 698 27.30 9.35 4.20
C GLU A 698 27.48 7.99 4.88
N LYS A 699 28.50 7.22 4.47
CA LYS A 699 28.80 5.88 4.98
C LYS A 699 29.52 5.95 6.34
N ILE A 700 28.97 5.29 7.36
CA ILE A 700 29.54 5.27 8.72
C ILE A 700 30.47 4.05 8.85
N GLY A 701 31.76 4.33 9.02
CA GLY A 701 32.78 3.32 9.28
C GLY A 701 33.11 3.20 10.76
N ALA A 702 33.28 1.99 11.27
CA ALA A 702 33.76 1.70 12.62
C ALA A 702 34.87 0.64 12.61
N SER A 703 35.73 0.66 13.62
CA SER A 703 36.93 -0.19 13.73
C SER A 703 37.22 -0.58 15.18
N GLY A 704 38.02 -1.62 15.39
CA GLY A 704 38.30 -2.22 16.70
C GLY A 704 37.53 -3.52 16.95
N GLU A 705 37.92 -4.27 17.99
CA GLU A 705 37.17 -5.45 18.47
C GLU A 705 35.78 -5.03 18.99
N THR A 706 35.72 -3.94 19.76
CA THR A 706 34.49 -3.16 19.97
C THR A 706 34.40 -2.14 18.84
N LEU A 707 33.52 -2.37 17.87
CA LEU A 707 33.35 -1.51 16.70
C LEU A 707 33.10 -0.05 17.12
N THR A 708 34.09 0.80 16.89
CA THR A 708 34.07 2.21 17.31
C THR A 708 34.35 3.15 16.14
N THR A 709 33.54 4.19 15.98
CA THR A 709 33.79 5.31 15.06
C THR A 709 34.35 6.52 15.81
N ALA A 710 35.09 7.38 15.09
CA ALA A 710 35.71 8.57 15.67
C ALA A 710 34.66 9.65 16.02
N SER A 711 33.67 9.84 15.16
CA SER A 711 32.64 10.87 15.33
C SER A 711 31.34 10.50 14.61
N LEU A 712 30.20 10.68 15.27
CA LEU A 712 28.86 10.57 14.69
C LEU A 712 28.14 11.91 14.85
N ALA A 713 28.12 12.73 13.78
CA ALA A 713 27.38 13.98 13.72
C ALA A 713 26.06 13.76 12.98
N LEU A 714 24.96 13.75 13.74
CA LEU A 714 23.60 13.60 13.22
C LEU A 714 23.01 14.99 12.91
N ASP A 715 22.24 15.05 11.83
CA ASP A 715 21.71 16.29 11.26
C ASP A 715 20.19 16.17 11.05
N ASP A 716 19.45 17.26 11.27
CA ASP A 716 17.98 17.23 11.31
C ASP A 716 17.30 16.90 9.96
N GLU A 717 18.04 16.94 8.83
CA GLU A 717 17.54 16.56 7.50
C GLU A 717 17.97 15.14 7.07
N LYS A 718 18.88 14.48 7.80
CA LYS A 718 19.51 13.21 7.38
C LYS A 718 18.87 11.97 8.01
N ASP A 719 18.37 11.09 7.16
CA ASP A 719 17.89 9.75 7.55
C ASP A 719 19.04 8.89 8.10
N PHE A 720 19.01 8.52 9.39
CA PHE A 720 20.02 7.64 10.01
C PHE A 720 19.57 6.17 10.01
N VAL A 721 20.48 5.28 9.61
CA VAL A 721 20.28 3.82 9.65
C VAL A 721 21.56 3.15 10.15
N ALA A 722 21.47 2.41 11.25
CA ALA A 722 22.53 1.53 11.74
C ALA A 722 22.28 0.09 11.26
N TYR A 723 23.31 -0.57 10.74
CA TYR A 723 23.26 -1.93 10.25
C TYR A 723 23.62 -2.95 11.35
N GLU A 724 24.51 -2.58 12.27
CA GLU A 724 24.86 -3.36 13.47
C GLU A 724 25.19 -2.40 14.64
N PRO A 725 25.22 -2.86 15.91
CA PRO A 725 25.61 -2.02 17.04
C PRO A 725 27.09 -1.57 16.95
N PHE A 726 27.36 -0.31 17.30
CA PHE A 726 28.70 0.26 17.36
C PHE A 726 28.78 1.37 18.42
N SER A 727 29.97 1.90 18.69
CA SER A 727 30.20 3.05 19.58
C SER A 727 30.74 4.26 18.82
N ALA A 728 30.51 5.47 19.33
CA ALA A 728 31.12 6.71 18.82
C ALA A 728 31.89 7.44 19.93
N LYS A 729 33.16 7.81 19.66
CA LYS A 729 33.99 8.58 20.62
C LYS A 729 33.44 9.98 20.86
N ALA A 730 32.88 10.60 19.83
CA ALA A 730 32.03 11.78 19.94
C ALA A 730 30.72 11.53 19.18
N ALA A 731 29.59 11.74 19.84
CA ALA A 731 28.26 11.74 19.24
C ALA A 731 27.67 13.16 19.38
N SER A 732 27.02 13.67 18.34
CA SER A 732 26.43 15.00 18.37
C SER A 732 25.17 15.09 17.51
N TYR A 733 24.27 15.98 17.91
CA TYR A 733 23.06 16.31 17.18
C TYR A 733 22.70 17.78 17.44
N SER A 734 22.31 18.49 16.39
CA SER A 734 21.88 19.89 16.46
C SER A 734 20.62 20.11 15.64
N ARG A 735 19.68 20.88 16.19
CA ARG A 735 18.42 21.23 15.54
C ARG A 735 17.98 22.64 15.92
N GLU A 736 17.62 23.44 14.92
CA GLU A 736 16.93 24.71 15.15
C GLU A 736 15.43 24.51 15.38
N MET A 737 14.88 25.33 16.26
CA MET A 737 13.49 25.35 16.70
C MET A 737 12.86 26.66 16.24
N LYS A 738 11.66 26.60 15.66
CA LYS A 738 10.93 27.81 15.26
C LYS A 738 10.63 28.66 16.50
N GLU A 739 10.72 29.98 16.37
CA GLU A 739 10.37 30.91 17.44
C GLU A 739 8.97 30.59 18.01
N GLY A 740 8.86 30.60 19.35
CA GLY A 740 7.64 30.19 20.05
C GLY A 740 7.40 28.68 20.20
N THR A 741 8.31 27.80 19.73
CA THR A 741 8.17 26.35 19.93
C THR A 741 8.46 25.96 21.39
N THR A 742 7.41 25.81 22.20
CA THR A 742 7.53 25.42 23.61
C THR A 742 7.73 23.91 23.82
N TRP A 743 7.16 23.07 22.94
CA TRP A 743 7.16 21.61 23.06
C TRP A 743 7.58 20.95 21.74
N ALA A 744 8.24 19.80 21.84
CA ALA A 744 8.63 18.97 20.71
C ALA A 744 8.83 17.50 21.13
N THR A 745 9.32 16.68 20.21
CA THR A 745 9.79 15.32 20.46
C THR A 745 11.23 15.13 20.01
N LEU A 746 11.91 14.18 20.64
CA LEU A 746 13.27 13.77 20.36
C LEU A 746 13.39 12.25 20.45
N CYS A 747 14.17 11.65 19.55
CA CYS A 747 14.62 10.26 19.67
C CYS A 747 16.00 10.16 19.02
N LEU A 748 17.06 9.91 19.81
CA LEU A 748 18.44 9.81 19.32
C LEU A 748 18.99 8.40 19.55
N PRO A 749 19.87 7.90 18.66
CA PRO A 749 20.42 6.55 18.77
C PRO A 749 21.53 6.44 19.83
N PHE A 750 21.78 7.47 20.65
CA PHE A 750 22.78 7.46 21.71
C PHE A 750 22.21 8.07 23.00
N GLU A 751 22.79 7.71 24.14
CA GLU A 751 22.35 8.24 25.45
C GLU A 751 22.69 9.73 25.57
N VAL A 752 21.73 10.53 26.05
CA VAL A 752 21.85 11.98 26.25
C VAL A 752 21.81 12.29 27.74
N SER A 753 22.84 12.95 28.30
CA SER A 753 22.75 13.48 29.66
C SER A 753 21.78 14.66 29.70
N LEU A 754 21.02 14.83 30.79
CA LEU A 754 20.13 15.99 30.98
C LEU A 754 20.76 17.10 31.83
N ALA A 755 22.00 16.91 32.30
CA ALA A 755 22.78 17.97 32.93
C ALA A 755 23.03 19.14 31.94
N ASP A 756 22.81 20.36 32.44
CA ASP A 756 23.04 21.63 31.76
C ASP A 756 22.35 21.77 30.38
N LYS A 757 21.26 21.03 30.13
CA LYS A 757 20.50 21.14 28.88
C LYS A 757 19.43 22.24 28.95
N ASN A 758 19.18 22.87 27.80
CA ASN A 758 18.20 23.94 27.65
C ASN A 758 16.75 23.44 27.41
N PHE A 759 16.44 22.22 27.84
CA PHE A 759 15.13 21.59 27.75
C PHE A 759 14.90 20.59 28.89
N ARG A 760 13.65 20.42 29.32
CA ARG A 760 13.18 19.31 30.18
C ARG A 760 12.70 18.14 29.32
N ALA A 761 12.93 16.90 29.73
CA ALA A 761 12.56 15.70 28.98
C ALA A 761 11.56 14.82 29.75
N PHE A 762 10.61 14.22 29.04
CA PHE A 762 9.49 13.50 29.63
C PHE A 762 9.20 12.20 28.89
N LYS A 763 8.90 11.14 29.64
CA LYS A 763 8.27 9.92 29.12
C LYS A 763 6.74 10.03 29.24
N LEU A 764 6.04 9.39 28.31
CA LEU A 764 4.59 9.18 28.42
C LEU A 764 4.31 8.20 29.56
N LEU A 765 3.33 8.51 30.42
CA LEU A 765 2.80 7.59 31.44
C LEU A 765 1.40 7.08 31.12
N SER A 766 0.54 7.90 30.50
CA SER A 766 -0.78 7.49 30.03
C SER A 766 -1.41 8.56 29.13
N ALA A 767 -2.47 8.19 28.42
CA ALA A 767 -3.37 9.12 27.74
C ALA A 767 -4.80 8.95 28.26
N ASN A 768 -5.51 10.05 28.46
CA ASN A 768 -6.87 10.07 28.99
C ASN A 768 -7.80 10.79 28.01
N GLU A 769 -8.61 10.02 27.27
CA GLU A 769 -9.46 10.55 26.19
C GLU A 769 -10.61 11.41 26.70
N SER A 770 -11.26 11.01 27.80
CA SER A 770 -12.42 11.73 28.37
C SER A 770 -12.07 13.13 28.90
N THR A 771 -10.79 13.41 29.16
CA THR A 771 -10.27 14.76 29.42
C THR A 771 -9.45 15.34 28.27
N SER A 772 -9.12 14.54 27.25
CA SER A 772 -8.20 14.89 26.16
C SER A 772 -6.85 15.42 26.66
N THR A 773 -6.27 14.74 27.66
CA THR A 773 -4.95 15.05 28.24
C THR A 773 -4.02 13.83 28.21
N ILE A 774 -2.70 14.07 28.27
CA ILE A 774 -1.69 13.04 28.51
C ILE A 774 -1.01 13.25 29.86
N GLN A 775 -0.65 12.16 30.53
CA GLN A 775 0.19 12.18 31.72
C GLN A 775 1.66 11.97 31.35
N LEU A 776 2.52 12.80 31.92
CA LEU A 776 3.97 12.79 31.70
C LEU A 776 4.70 12.61 33.03
N GLU A 777 5.83 11.91 33.00
CA GLU A 777 6.81 11.89 34.09
C GLU A 777 8.14 12.46 33.57
N GLU A 778 8.75 13.34 34.34
CA GLU A 778 10.03 13.95 34.00
C GLU A 778 11.19 12.95 34.17
N ILE A 779 12.09 12.97 33.19
CA ILE A 779 13.38 12.30 33.25
C ILE A 779 14.40 13.34 33.72
N THR A 780 15.10 13.06 34.81
CA THR A 780 15.98 14.04 35.49
C THR A 780 17.48 13.77 35.35
N THR A 781 17.87 12.62 34.78
CA THR A 781 19.27 12.15 34.69
C THR A 781 19.78 12.05 33.26
N SER A 782 19.24 11.12 32.47
CA SER A 782 19.62 10.87 31.08
C SER A 782 18.49 10.23 30.28
N ILE A 783 18.46 10.48 28.97
CA ILE A 783 17.61 9.78 28.02
C ILE A 783 18.42 8.59 27.49
N THR A 784 17.93 7.36 27.68
CA THR A 784 18.55 6.13 27.17
C THR A 784 18.60 6.12 25.64
N ALA A 785 19.66 5.54 25.08
CA ALA A 785 19.84 5.40 23.64
C ALA A 785 18.63 4.73 22.96
N GLY A 786 18.08 5.39 21.94
CA GLY A 786 16.92 4.93 21.18
C GLY A 786 15.56 5.10 21.87
N THR A 787 15.50 5.64 23.09
CA THR A 787 14.23 5.94 23.76
C THR A 787 13.62 7.24 23.21
N PRO A 788 12.37 7.22 22.72
CA PRO A 788 11.66 8.43 22.34
C PRO A 788 11.17 9.19 23.57
N VAL A 789 11.22 10.53 23.51
CA VAL A 789 10.75 11.41 24.57
C VAL A 789 9.98 12.61 24.02
N ILE A 790 9.09 13.15 24.84
CA ILE A 790 8.53 14.50 24.67
C ILE A 790 9.45 15.48 25.40
N ILE A 791 9.79 16.60 24.78
CA ILE A 791 10.67 17.63 25.36
C ILE A 791 9.96 18.98 25.44
N LYS A 792 10.27 19.74 26.48
CA LYS A 792 9.85 21.14 26.64
C LYS A 792 11.09 22.03 26.64
N MET A 793 11.16 22.99 25.72
CA MET A 793 12.25 23.96 25.67
C MET A 793 12.17 24.92 26.87
N ASN A 794 13.32 25.38 27.36
CA ASN A 794 13.37 26.47 28.32
C ASN A 794 12.98 27.81 27.65
N ASN A 795 12.50 28.78 28.42
CA ASN A 795 11.91 30.00 27.87
C ASN A 795 12.93 30.82 27.06
N GLY A 796 12.66 31.04 25.77
CA GLY A 796 13.49 31.84 24.86
C GLY A 796 14.50 31.04 24.05
N GLU A 797 14.67 29.74 24.32
CA GLU A 797 15.67 28.88 23.69
C GLU A 797 15.19 28.36 22.32
N THR A 798 15.92 28.68 21.26
CA THR A 798 15.57 28.35 19.86
C THR A 798 16.48 27.29 19.21
N THR A 799 17.47 26.74 19.94
CA THR A 799 18.39 25.74 19.39
C THR A 799 18.54 24.57 20.35
N LEU A 800 18.33 23.36 19.86
CA LEU A 800 18.61 22.11 20.57
C LEU A 800 20.00 21.62 20.16
N SER A 801 20.99 21.71 21.05
CA SER A 801 22.37 21.23 20.80
C SER A 801 22.78 20.19 21.82
N ILE A 802 23.15 19.00 21.32
CA ILE A 802 23.58 17.85 22.11
C ILE A 802 24.94 17.40 21.59
N SER A 803 25.89 17.23 22.51
CA SER A 803 27.19 16.61 22.26
C SER A 803 27.56 15.75 23.46
N GLU A 804 27.98 14.53 23.18
CA GLU A 804 28.17 13.45 24.13
C GLU A 804 29.44 12.65 23.77
N ALA A 805 30.22 12.22 24.76
CA ALA A 805 31.45 11.47 24.53
C ALA A 805 31.27 9.97 24.82
N ASN A 806 31.96 9.13 24.04
CA ASN A 806 32.07 7.67 24.21
C ASN A 806 30.71 6.97 24.45
N LYS A 807 29.76 7.11 23.51
CA LYS A 807 28.43 6.50 23.61
C LYS A 807 28.30 5.28 22.71
N GLU A 808 27.58 4.28 23.20
CA GLU A 808 27.03 3.21 22.36
C GLU A 808 25.90 3.74 21.48
N ILE A 809 25.79 3.20 20.27
CA ILE A 809 24.82 3.59 19.24
C ILE A 809 23.80 2.46 19.05
N ALA A 810 22.58 2.70 19.51
CA ALA A 810 21.45 1.79 19.44
C ALA A 810 20.99 1.57 17.99
N GLN A 811 21.09 0.32 17.51
CA GLN A 811 20.69 -0.07 16.16
C GLN A 811 19.20 0.21 15.87
N LYS A 812 18.35 0.16 16.91
CA LYS A 812 16.89 0.29 16.83
C LYS A 812 16.37 1.27 17.86
N VAL A 813 15.15 1.76 17.63
CA VAL A 813 14.35 2.53 18.59
C VAL A 813 13.79 1.59 19.66
N VAL A 814 13.71 2.06 20.90
CA VAL A 814 13.09 1.37 22.04
C VAL A 814 11.76 2.06 22.35
N SER A 815 10.65 1.53 21.85
CA SER A 815 9.31 2.12 22.03
C SER A 815 8.87 2.08 23.50
N ALA A 816 8.25 3.16 23.99
CA ALA A 816 7.80 3.29 25.38
C ALA A 816 6.27 3.22 25.46
N ALA A 817 5.73 2.22 26.14
CA ALA A 817 4.31 1.88 26.15
C ALA A 817 3.63 2.14 27.51
N ASP A 818 2.39 2.62 27.47
CA ASP A 818 1.40 2.43 28.53
C ASP A 818 0.13 1.84 27.90
N GLY A 819 -0.27 0.64 28.30
CA GLY A 819 -1.55 -0.01 27.92
C GLY A 819 -1.96 0.18 26.45
N SER A 820 -2.85 1.14 26.21
CA SER A 820 -3.42 1.51 24.91
C SER A 820 -2.51 2.36 24.02
N TYR A 821 -1.55 3.11 24.57
CA TYR A 821 -0.80 4.14 23.85
C TYR A 821 0.72 3.93 23.89
N LEU A 822 1.37 4.13 22.73
CA LEU A 822 2.80 3.90 22.52
C LEU A 822 3.48 5.17 22.03
N LEU A 823 4.54 5.61 22.72
CA LEU A 823 5.45 6.62 22.16
C LEU A 823 6.51 5.91 21.30
N GLN A 824 6.48 6.19 19.99
CA GLN A 824 7.34 5.58 18.98
C GLN A 824 8.32 6.59 18.40
N GLY A 825 9.60 6.24 18.39
CA GLY A 825 10.70 7.06 17.86
C GLY A 825 10.97 6.85 16.36
N LEU A 826 11.69 7.81 15.78
CA LEU A 826 12.06 7.87 14.37
C LEU A 826 13.54 8.27 14.22
N TYR A 827 14.36 7.44 13.56
CA TYR A 827 15.70 7.82 13.08
C TYR A 827 15.69 8.32 11.62
N THR A 828 14.58 8.14 10.92
CA THR A 828 14.35 8.57 9.54
C THR A 828 13.11 9.45 9.48
N LYS A 829 12.93 10.19 8.39
CA LYS A 829 11.66 10.84 8.08
C LYS A 829 10.53 9.80 8.03
N LYS A 830 9.33 10.22 8.44
CA LYS A 830 8.07 9.49 8.23
C LYS A 830 7.06 10.44 7.61
N VAL A 831 6.37 9.97 6.58
CA VAL A 831 5.13 10.57 6.10
C VAL A 831 3.99 9.91 6.87
N PHE A 832 3.05 10.72 7.36
CA PHE A 832 1.84 10.30 8.03
C PHE A 832 0.66 10.57 7.09
N ASP A 833 -0.14 9.55 6.80
CA ASP A 833 -1.31 9.66 5.96
C ASP A 833 -2.58 10.04 6.76
N LYS A 834 -3.48 10.83 6.15
CA LYS A 834 -4.74 11.29 6.76
C LYS A 834 -5.73 10.15 7.03
N VAL A 835 -5.52 8.96 6.46
CA VAL A 835 -6.33 7.77 6.72
C VAL A 835 -5.48 6.63 7.27
N ALA A 836 -4.34 6.31 6.65
CA ALA A 836 -3.55 5.13 7.05
C ALA A 836 -2.69 5.33 8.33
N ASP A 837 -2.59 6.55 8.85
CA ASP A 837 -1.95 6.87 10.14
C ASP A 837 -2.93 7.60 11.08
N ASP A 838 -4.25 7.41 10.94
CA ASP A 838 -5.25 8.08 11.79
C ASP A 838 -5.34 7.54 13.23
N ASN A 839 -4.50 6.57 13.61
CA ASN A 839 -4.25 6.19 15.00
C ASN A 839 -3.01 6.88 15.61
N CYS A 840 -2.26 7.66 14.82
CA CYS A 840 -1.05 8.36 15.27
C CYS A 840 -1.33 9.78 15.78
N TYR A 841 -0.37 10.37 16.50
CA TYR A 841 -0.42 11.75 17.01
C TYR A 841 0.98 12.38 17.03
N ILE A 842 1.09 13.62 16.52
CA ILE A 842 2.34 14.38 16.43
C ILE A 842 2.25 15.72 17.15
N VAL A 843 3.38 16.22 17.70
CA VAL A 843 3.41 17.46 18.48
C VAL A 843 3.32 18.69 17.56
N LYS A 844 2.33 19.57 17.85
CA LYS A 844 2.19 20.90 17.24
C LYS A 844 1.77 21.91 18.31
N GLY A 845 2.62 22.90 18.58
CA GLY A 845 2.41 23.82 19.70
C GLY A 845 2.41 23.04 21.02
N ASN A 846 1.46 23.31 21.92
CA ASN A 846 1.28 22.59 23.19
C ASN A 846 0.33 21.38 23.11
N LYS A 847 0.15 20.76 21.94
CA LYS A 847 -0.82 19.68 21.72
C LYS A 847 -0.21 18.54 20.90
N LEU A 848 -0.62 17.31 21.21
CA LEU A 848 -0.47 16.14 20.33
C LEU A 848 -1.71 16.11 19.41
N MET A 849 -1.51 16.30 18.11
CA MET A 849 -2.59 16.30 17.11
C MET A 849 -2.51 15.08 16.23
N ASN A 850 -3.65 14.43 16.01
CA ASN A 850 -3.81 13.36 15.04
C ASN A 850 -3.66 13.89 13.59
N PRO A 851 -3.10 13.13 12.63
CA PRO A 851 -3.02 13.53 11.23
C PRO A 851 -4.35 13.98 10.63
N THR A 852 -5.45 13.28 10.90
CA THR A 852 -6.81 13.63 10.44
C THR A 852 -7.26 14.97 10.98
N LYS A 853 -6.99 15.27 12.26
CA LYS A 853 -7.31 16.56 12.87
C LYS A 853 -6.39 17.69 12.40
N LEU A 854 -5.12 17.38 12.12
CA LEU A 854 -4.15 18.35 11.62
C LEU A 854 -4.42 18.76 10.16
N LEU A 855 -4.87 17.81 9.35
CA LEU A 855 -5.13 17.96 7.92
C LEU A 855 -6.62 18.16 7.60
N GLU A 856 -7.47 18.30 8.62
CA GLU A 856 -8.93 18.36 8.55
C GLU A 856 -9.39 19.39 7.50
N TYR A 857 -8.91 20.62 7.63
CA TYR A 857 -9.23 21.77 6.78
C TYR A 857 -8.21 22.03 5.66
N THR A 858 -7.50 20.99 5.21
CA THR A 858 -6.50 21.09 4.13
C THR A 858 -6.76 20.07 3.02
N SER A 859 -6.52 20.45 1.77
CA SER A 859 -6.46 19.51 0.62
C SER A 859 -5.24 18.59 0.65
N THR A 860 -4.28 18.85 1.54
CA THR A 860 -3.12 17.98 1.78
C THR A 860 -3.57 16.71 2.52
N THR A 861 -3.31 15.54 1.93
CA THR A 861 -3.67 14.23 2.50
C THR A 861 -2.59 13.64 3.41
N GLN A 862 -1.42 14.28 3.52
CA GLN A 862 -0.26 13.73 4.23
C GLN A 862 0.55 14.81 4.96
N VAL A 863 1.19 14.46 6.08
CA VAL A 863 2.10 15.34 6.83
C VAL A 863 3.46 14.67 7.06
N GLY A 864 4.55 15.40 6.81
CA GLY A 864 5.91 14.90 6.97
C GLY A 864 6.52 15.22 8.33
N SER A 865 7.10 14.22 8.98
CA SER A 865 8.07 14.36 10.06
C SER A 865 9.48 14.19 9.53
N LYS A 866 10.40 15.02 10.05
CA LYS A 866 11.85 14.85 9.93
C LYS A 866 12.37 13.65 10.76
N PRO A 867 13.63 13.21 10.53
CA PRO A 867 14.39 12.34 11.43
C PRO A 867 14.42 12.80 12.90
N PHE A 868 14.86 11.91 13.80
CA PHE A 868 15.10 12.17 15.23
C PHE A 868 13.90 12.73 16.01
N ARG A 869 12.69 12.25 15.66
CA ARG A 869 11.42 12.62 16.31
C ARG A 869 10.83 11.44 17.08
N ALA A 870 9.74 11.73 17.77
CA ALA A 870 8.78 10.73 18.19
C ALA A 870 7.35 11.16 17.85
N TYR A 871 6.46 10.18 17.80
CA TYR A 871 5.01 10.31 17.67
C TYR A 871 4.33 9.32 18.61
N MET A 872 3.10 9.60 19.02
CA MET A 872 2.30 8.67 19.82
C MET A 872 1.38 7.86 18.90
N VAL A 873 1.08 6.62 19.26
CA VAL A 873 0.22 5.68 18.51
C VAL A 873 -0.81 5.10 19.48
N ASP A 874 -2.07 5.02 19.07
CA ASP A 874 -3.07 4.14 19.68
C ASP A 874 -2.86 2.70 19.15
N ASN A 875 -2.50 1.80 20.06
CA ASN A 875 -2.28 0.38 19.79
C ASN A 875 -3.55 -0.47 20.00
N THR A 876 -4.64 0.12 20.48
CA THR A 876 -5.92 -0.55 20.77
C THR A 876 -6.99 -0.33 19.70
N SER A 877 -6.92 0.75 18.91
CA SER A 877 -7.77 0.95 17.73
C SER A 877 -6.98 0.91 16.42
N SER A 878 -7.62 0.43 15.36
CA SER A 878 -7.13 0.55 13.98
C SER A 878 -7.46 1.92 13.35
N SER A 879 -8.25 2.74 14.04
CA SER A 879 -8.56 4.12 13.65
C SER A 879 -8.99 4.95 14.86
N ALA A 880 -8.19 5.96 15.22
CA ALA A 880 -8.49 6.80 16.38
C ALA A 880 -9.29 8.06 16.03
N GLY A 881 -9.44 8.38 14.74
CA GLY A 881 -10.22 9.51 14.26
C GLY A 881 -9.63 10.88 14.63
N ALA A 882 -10.38 11.95 14.37
CA ALA A 882 -9.93 13.34 14.50
C ALA A 882 -9.85 13.81 15.97
N LYS A 883 -8.97 13.21 16.77
CA LYS A 883 -8.70 13.51 18.19
C LYS A 883 -7.45 14.39 18.37
N MET A 884 -7.29 14.98 19.55
CA MET A 884 -6.10 15.74 19.94
C MET A 884 -5.96 15.82 21.47
N PHE A 885 -4.74 15.66 21.99
CA PHE A 885 -4.46 15.75 23.42
C PHE A 885 -3.72 17.05 23.77
N SER A 886 -4.07 17.68 24.89
CA SER A 886 -3.34 18.82 25.44
C SER A 886 -2.14 18.37 26.27
N ILE A 887 -0.98 19.00 26.08
CA ILE A 887 0.25 18.70 26.82
C ILE A 887 0.38 19.66 28.00
N ALA A 888 0.38 19.12 29.22
CA ALA A 888 0.55 19.85 30.47
C ALA A 888 1.57 19.16 31.38
N ILE A 889 2.15 19.90 32.34
CA ILE A 889 3.03 19.35 33.38
C ILE A 889 2.32 19.46 34.73
N GLY A 890 2.28 18.36 35.49
CA GLY A 890 1.60 18.25 36.78
C GLY A 890 2.47 18.66 37.99
N ASP A 891 3.27 19.72 37.89
CA ASP A 891 4.26 20.12 38.93
C ASP A 891 3.61 20.80 40.17
N ASN A 892 2.63 20.16 40.83
CA ASN A 892 1.98 20.60 42.09
C ASN A 892 1.34 22.02 42.11
N THR A 893 1.29 22.74 40.98
CA THR A 893 0.74 24.10 40.90
C THR A 893 -0.79 24.14 40.96
N THR A 894 -1.32 25.21 41.54
CA THR A 894 -2.78 25.43 41.70
C THR A 894 -3.54 25.34 40.39
N ALA A 895 -4.74 24.72 40.41
CA ALA A 895 -5.53 24.28 39.25
C ALA A 895 -6.02 25.36 38.24
N ILE A 896 -5.50 26.59 38.31
CA ILE A 896 -5.88 27.73 37.47
C ILE A 896 -5.15 27.76 36.13
N ASP A 897 -3.90 27.33 36.08
CA ASP A 897 -3.15 27.30 34.82
C ASP A 897 -3.68 26.20 33.90
N SER A 898 -4.11 25.06 34.47
CA SER A 898 -4.88 24.02 33.77
C SER A 898 -6.27 24.49 33.33
N LEU A 899 -6.89 25.46 34.01
CA LEU A 899 -8.17 26.02 33.59
C LEU A 899 -8.01 26.96 32.38
N ASN A 900 -7.00 27.82 32.36
CA ASN A 900 -6.85 28.82 31.30
C ASN A 900 -6.22 28.30 29.99
N THR A 901 -5.56 27.14 30.00
CA THR A 901 -4.78 26.64 28.85
C THR A 901 -5.48 25.60 27.95
N ILE A 902 -6.64 25.07 28.38
CA ILE A 902 -7.24 23.86 27.77
C ILE A 902 -8.55 24.15 26.97
N ALA A 903 -9.17 25.32 27.09
CA ALA A 903 -10.33 25.70 26.24
C ALA A 903 -10.40 27.21 25.96
N ASP A 904 -11.00 27.57 24.84
CA ASP A 904 -10.91 28.91 24.21
C ASP A 904 -11.80 30.00 24.87
N ASP A 905 -12.64 29.63 25.84
CA ASP A 905 -13.56 30.53 26.53
C ASP A 905 -13.00 31.06 27.86
N LYS A 906 -13.02 32.39 28.02
CA LYS A 906 -12.42 33.12 29.16
C LYS A 906 -13.19 32.87 30.46
N ALA A 907 -12.54 32.25 31.44
CA ALA A 907 -13.10 32.04 32.77
C ALA A 907 -13.36 33.38 33.51
N VAL A 908 -14.39 33.42 34.35
CA VAL A 908 -14.69 34.56 35.23
C VAL A 908 -14.71 34.09 36.68
N TYR A 909 -14.01 34.83 37.53
CA TYR A 909 -13.79 34.49 38.94
C TYR A 909 -14.68 35.31 39.86
N TYR A 910 -15.14 34.68 40.94
CA TYR A 910 -15.96 35.27 41.99
C TYR A 910 -15.50 34.77 43.37
N ASP A 911 -15.74 35.55 44.42
CA ASP A 911 -15.60 35.07 45.80
C ASP A 911 -16.77 34.17 46.23
N LEU A 912 -16.80 33.74 47.50
CA LEU A 912 -17.90 32.94 48.06
C LEU A 912 -19.22 33.72 48.20
N GLN A 913 -19.16 35.06 48.11
CA GLN A 913 -20.29 35.98 48.28
C GLN A 913 -20.88 36.40 46.92
N GLY A 914 -20.24 36.04 45.81
CA GLY A 914 -20.67 36.36 44.44
C GLY A 914 -20.11 37.67 43.88
N ASN A 915 -19.15 38.31 44.55
CA ASN A 915 -18.46 39.50 44.01
C ASN A 915 -17.47 39.06 42.93
N ARG A 916 -17.48 39.75 41.77
CA ARG A 916 -16.58 39.44 40.66
C ARG A 916 -15.15 39.88 40.99
N LEU A 917 -14.20 38.96 40.86
CA LEU A 917 -12.78 39.20 41.07
C LEU A 917 -12.07 39.47 39.74
N SER A 918 -11.02 40.29 39.77
CA SER A 918 -10.11 40.52 38.63
C SER A 918 -9.14 39.36 38.40
N ALA A 919 -8.75 38.67 39.48
CA ALA A 919 -7.95 37.46 39.49
C ALA A 919 -8.38 36.55 40.67
N PRO A 920 -8.09 35.24 40.63
CA PRO A 920 -8.44 34.34 41.73
C PRO A 920 -7.67 34.67 43.03
N GLN A 921 -8.30 34.45 44.20
CA GLN A 921 -7.71 34.78 45.51
C GLN A 921 -7.48 33.56 46.41
N LYS A 922 -6.55 33.65 47.34
CA LYS A 922 -6.27 32.55 48.29
C LYS A 922 -7.53 32.17 49.09
N GLY A 923 -7.85 30.88 49.18
CA GLY A 923 -9.11 30.37 49.72
C GLY A 923 -10.06 29.85 48.65
N ILE A 924 -11.37 29.87 48.92
CA ILE A 924 -12.38 29.28 48.02
C ILE A 924 -12.92 30.34 47.05
N ASN A 925 -12.91 30.00 45.76
CA ASN A 925 -13.38 30.83 44.65
C ASN A 925 -14.55 30.11 43.96
N ILE A 926 -15.46 30.88 43.38
CA ILE A 926 -16.47 30.38 42.46
C ILE A 926 -16.02 30.78 41.05
N VAL A 927 -15.75 29.79 40.21
CA VAL A 927 -15.30 29.97 38.83
C VAL A 927 -16.46 29.67 37.90
N LYS A 928 -16.77 30.61 37.00
CA LYS A 928 -17.82 30.45 35.98
C LYS A 928 -17.18 30.39 34.60
N ARG A 929 -17.57 29.37 33.83
CA ARG A 929 -17.08 29.09 32.47
C ARG A 929 -18.24 28.62 31.60
N GLY A 930 -18.63 29.43 30.62
CA GLY A 930 -19.89 29.27 29.89
C GLY A 930 -21.07 29.10 30.87
N ASN A 931 -21.83 28.02 30.70
CA ASN A 931 -22.96 27.65 31.56
C ASN A 931 -22.54 26.88 32.84
N LYS A 932 -21.29 26.46 32.97
CA LYS A 932 -20.81 25.68 34.13
C LYS A 932 -20.29 26.64 35.23
N THR A 933 -20.66 26.35 36.47
CA THR A 933 -20.20 27.08 37.67
C THR A 933 -19.62 26.07 38.64
N MET A 934 -18.38 26.29 39.10
CA MET A 934 -17.59 25.32 39.85
C MET A 934 -16.83 25.98 41.00
N LYS A 935 -16.66 25.26 42.10
CA LYS A 935 -16.10 25.78 43.36
C LYS A 935 -14.66 25.29 43.51
N VAL A 936 -13.69 26.20 43.40
CA VAL A 936 -12.25 25.89 43.34
C VAL A 936 -11.56 26.41 44.60
N ILE A 937 -10.74 25.58 45.26
CA ILE A 937 -9.98 25.96 46.45
C ILE A 937 -8.51 26.20 46.06
N ILE A 938 -8.01 27.38 46.41
CA ILE A 938 -6.64 27.83 46.20
C ILE A 938 -5.93 27.83 47.56
N LYS A 939 -4.84 27.06 47.67
CA LYS A 939 -4.10 26.82 48.93
C LYS A 939 -3.00 27.86 49.19
#